data_AF-A0A817MXE6-F1
#
_entry.id   AF-A0A817MXE6-F1
#
_cell.length_a   1.000
_cell.length_b   1.000
_cell.length_c   1.000
_cell.angle_alpha   90.00
_cell.angle_beta   90.00
_cell.angle_gamma   90.00
#
_symmetry.space_group_name_H-M   'P 1'
#
loop_
_entity.id
_entity.type
_entity.pdbx_description
1 polymer ?
#
loop_
_entity_poly.entity_id
_entity_poly.type
_entity_poly.pdbx_seq_one_letter_code
_entity_poly.pdbx_strand_id
1 'polypeptide(L)'
;MASTSSNAKMKEQPPKAMDKKMSRKEYYEQLRIQEAIDTKKKNLQDAIDRNEPHNMNLGKMQLENTGMETVVEQAIKRKQCSSLILEDNMITADGIAFIVDILRRGASLKLLRLSGNPIGDDGADLIAELLHEKPDALIGLWMSNVALTNRGVQLLMEALEHPHSTMEILDLSDNKNATDESVDSILEMFMVNKKLNNLRYGNILSEKKRNNLKELYGGKVTFLAFSDKKHNSMWHRLLINSLSLRTMFIKRSMIIGSELDLVAKMKFFNDEKQFKKTLQLFDKHKEQNIETCSNSIIIQALKACTQLRDLKRGSLIHHRISSQIKNDSSILFSLIQLYMQCGDVTNAQSLFDTIIKKSLSIYGIMMKGYIKNNMPNKAIELFHQIKKPDEIIIIFLCNAGAKLESTEALHLIKEALSQIPKSFFSNVRLVASALDALMKCGDILHAQSLFNKSKNKSLSMYGAMMKGYVKHNRPHEAIALFNQIKDPDEVIILLLFNAYAQIGSNEVLSLIKKKSLEIPQSFYSNDYLVASLLDALIKCDDLVYAQSLFNSSRCKTISMFGAMMSGLNKENNPFKTLSLFNEMKTSGIKSNRIIYLCLIKALSQIGDYSLCKSFIEEIPNHFLIDNQCQTALIDMYGKSGCIDQAKQIFEKMSQLDHIGYTAMINSYGLNGMGTQAVELYHQMPLESKNEVTHICVLNACSHSGLVDEARSIFQNTQIKTLKIFTSMVDCLSRASFFEEAQKLIDEFEHNQQFVLPMYMALLSGVRNDKNSQLSQQIYDRMKQRFPDINNSLTPAMILLANIYASSGEINKASDIKIQLAKFGAKKKVGLSWTVVFGQLYEFRAHDQSHPRSSEIYVEMEKISKELIEHGHQYDSSWITRPLDHDETIASVLCGHSEKLAIAWNFVANPNTSRIQVTKNLRVCGDCHRATKLIAAIRQCEIVVRDANRIHHFYTNGKCSCNDYF
;
A
#
# COMPACT_ATOMS: atom_id res chain seq x y z
N MET A 1 4.41 -42.45 48.82
CA MET A 1 3.24 -41.91 49.55
C MET A 1 2.04 -42.15 48.64
N ALA A 2 1.29 -43.25 48.80
CA ALA A 2 0.07 -43.34 49.63
C ALA A 2 -0.91 -42.19 49.30
N SER A 3 -2.18 -42.38 48.94
CA SER A 3 -3.13 -43.43 49.35
C SER A 3 -4.43 -43.40 48.50
N THR A 4 -5.07 -44.56 48.49
CA THR A 4 -6.45 -44.94 48.16
C THR A 4 -7.57 -44.19 48.91
N SER A 5 -8.77 -44.08 48.32
CA SER A 5 -10.11 -44.22 48.98
C SER A 5 -11.23 -44.02 47.93
N SER A 6 -11.96 -45.03 47.47
CA SER A 6 -13.09 -45.78 48.07
C SER A 6 -14.47 -45.12 47.93
N ASN A 7 -15.37 -45.90 47.29
CA ASN A 7 -16.82 -45.75 47.15
C ASN A 7 -17.58 -45.34 48.43
N ALA A 8 -18.67 -44.58 48.25
CA ALA A 8 -19.89 -44.72 49.04
C ALA A 8 -21.16 -44.42 48.20
N LYS A 9 -22.10 -45.37 48.24
CA LYS A 9 -23.44 -45.33 47.64
C LYS A 9 -24.32 -44.31 48.36
N MET A 10 -25.10 -43.51 47.62
CA MET A 10 -26.37 -42.96 48.12
C MET A 10 -27.53 -43.51 47.29
N LYS A 11 -28.48 -44.14 47.99
CA LYS A 11 -29.82 -44.48 47.52
C LYS A 11 -30.64 -43.19 47.46
N GLU A 12 -31.35 -42.93 46.37
CA GLU A 12 -32.49 -42.00 46.40
C GLU A 12 -33.77 -42.68 45.92
N GLN A 13 -34.80 -42.51 46.75
CA GLN A 13 -36.20 -42.87 46.57
C GLN A 13 -36.90 -41.88 45.62
N PRO A 14 -38.07 -42.23 45.04
CA PRO A 14 -38.74 -41.40 44.05
C PRO A 14 -39.57 -40.28 44.70
N PRO A 15 -39.69 -39.08 44.09
CA PRO A 15 -40.72 -38.12 44.45
C PRO A 15 -42.08 -38.50 43.83
N LYS A 16 -43.15 -38.38 44.63
CA LYS A 16 -44.55 -38.65 44.28
C LYS A 16 -45.27 -37.42 43.70
N ALA A 17 -46.05 -37.68 42.62
CA ALA A 17 -47.36 -37.12 42.22
C ALA A 17 -47.47 -35.59 41.94
N MET A 18 -48.16 -35.06 40.91
CA MET A 18 -49.29 -35.43 40.01
C MET A 18 -49.20 -34.42 38.81
N ASP A 19 -49.71 -34.58 37.58
CA ASP A 19 -50.85 -35.35 37.10
C ASP A 19 -50.81 -35.46 35.54
N LYS A 20 -50.57 -36.67 35.04
CA LYS A 20 -51.30 -37.34 33.94
C LYS A 20 -50.70 -38.75 33.86
N LYS A 21 -51.48 -39.72 34.33
CA LYS A 21 -51.11 -41.13 34.55
C LYS A 21 -50.50 -41.76 33.30
N MET A 22 -49.17 -41.76 33.22
CA MET A 22 -48.41 -42.70 32.41
C MET A 22 -48.26 -43.98 33.24
N SER A 23 -48.72 -45.11 32.72
CA SER A 23 -48.62 -46.40 33.40
C SER A 23 -47.16 -46.77 33.67
N ARG A 24 -46.90 -47.56 34.70
CA ARG A 24 -45.53 -48.04 35.02
C ARG A 24 -44.90 -48.77 33.84
N LYS A 25 -45.73 -49.36 32.96
CA LYS A 25 -45.31 -50.00 31.71
C LYS A 25 -44.86 -48.96 30.67
N GLU A 26 -45.65 -47.91 30.46
CA GLU A 26 -45.31 -46.79 29.55
C GLU A 26 -44.07 -46.01 30.00
N TYR A 27 -43.83 -45.84 31.30
CA TYR A 27 -42.59 -45.22 31.80
C TYR A 27 -41.35 -46.06 31.47
N TYR A 28 -41.39 -47.38 31.65
CA TYR A 28 -40.28 -48.27 31.28
C TYR A 28 -40.15 -48.44 29.76
N GLU A 29 -41.26 -48.35 29.01
CA GLU A 29 -41.25 -48.30 27.55
C GLU A 29 -40.54 -47.02 27.05
N GLN A 30 -40.87 -45.86 27.63
CA GLN A 30 -40.20 -44.59 27.33
C GLN A 30 -38.73 -44.60 27.73
N LEU A 31 -38.38 -45.19 28.88
CA LEU A 31 -36.98 -45.32 29.30
C LEU A 31 -36.19 -46.22 28.32
N ARG A 32 -36.78 -47.33 27.85
CA ARG A 32 -36.17 -48.19 26.81
C ARG A 32 -36.04 -47.48 25.47
N ILE A 33 -37.05 -46.71 25.05
CA ILE A 33 -37.00 -45.91 23.83
C ILE A 33 -35.91 -44.83 23.95
N GLN A 34 -35.80 -44.18 25.11
CA GLN A 34 -34.79 -43.17 25.38
C GLN A 34 -33.38 -43.78 25.42
N GLU A 35 -33.19 -44.92 26.06
CA GLU A 35 -31.92 -45.67 26.04
C GLU A 35 -31.55 -46.12 24.62
N ALA A 36 -32.52 -46.55 23.79
CA ALA A 36 -32.29 -46.87 22.40
C ALA A 36 -31.90 -45.62 21.57
N ILE A 37 -32.54 -44.47 21.83
CA ILE A 37 -32.21 -43.18 21.21
C ILE A 37 -30.80 -42.72 21.63
N ASP A 38 -30.46 -42.82 22.91
CA ASP A 38 -29.17 -42.41 23.45
C ASP A 38 -28.05 -43.34 22.98
N THR A 39 -28.34 -44.64 22.84
CA THR A 39 -27.43 -45.61 22.23
C THR A 39 -27.23 -45.31 20.74
N LYS A 40 -28.30 -44.94 20.01
CA LYS A 40 -28.22 -44.54 18.60
C LYS A 40 -27.43 -43.23 18.44
N LYS A 41 -27.64 -42.23 19.31
CA LYS A 41 -26.86 -40.97 19.36
C LYS A 41 -25.39 -41.20 19.70
N LYS A 42 -25.09 -42.08 20.65
CA LYS A 42 -23.71 -42.41 21.02
C LYS A 42 -22.98 -43.12 19.87
N ASN A 43 -23.62 -44.11 19.24
CA ASN A 43 -23.06 -44.79 18.06
C ASN A 43 -22.81 -43.83 16.89
N LEU A 44 -23.65 -42.79 16.77
CA LEU A 44 -23.54 -41.76 15.74
C LEU A 44 -22.43 -40.76 16.03
N GLN A 45 -22.28 -40.33 17.29
CA GLN A 45 -21.17 -39.49 17.74
C GLN A 45 -19.83 -40.22 17.60
N ASP A 46 -19.77 -41.49 18.01
CA ASP A 46 -18.59 -42.35 17.82
C ASP A 46 -18.25 -42.54 16.33
N ALA A 47 -19.24 -42.58 15.43
CA ALA A 47 -19.01 -42.62 13.99
C ALA A 47 -18.48 -41.29 13.44
N ILE A 48 -18.97 -40.14 13.94
CA ILE A 48 -18.45 -38.82 13.58
C ILE A 48 -17.00 -38.66 14.03
N ASP A 49 -16.66 -39.10 15.24
CA ASP A 49 -15.31 -38.95 15.81
C ASP A 49 -14.28 -39.92 15.19
N ARG A 50 -14.74 -41.05 14.61
CA ARG A 50 -13.88 -41.99 13.86
C ARG A 50 -13.62 -41.58 12.41
N ASN A 51 -14.42 -40.67 11.85
CA ASN A 51 -14.27 -40.22 10.46
C ASN A 51 -13.23 -39.10 10.34
N GLU A 52 -12.53 -39.05 9.20
CA GLU A 52 -11.59 -37.96 8.94
C GLU A 52 -12.35 -36.62 8.75
N PRO A 53 -11.78 -35.47 9.17
CA PRO A 53 -12.46 -34.18 9.08
C PRO A 53 -12.90 -33.78 7.67
N HIS A 54 -12.26 -34.33 6.64
CA HIS A 54 -12.51 -34.02 5.23
C HIS A 54 -13.46 -35.01 4.53
N ASN A 55 -13.68 -36.20 5.08
CA ASN A 55 -14.50 -37.26 4.47
C ASN A 55 -15.31 -38.00 5.53
N MET A 56 -16.62 -37.78 5.54
CA MET A 56 -17.52 -38.30 6.55
C MET A 56 -18.41 -39.41 5.97
N ASN A 57 -18.29 -40.62 6.52
CA ASN A 57 -19.11 -41.76 6.13
C ASN A 57 -20.17 -42.10 7.19
N LEU A 58 -21.42 -41.91 6.81
CA LEU A 58 -22.64 -42.15 7.61
C LEU A 58 -23.62 -43.06 6.85
N GLY A 59 -23.13 -43.87 5.91
CA GLY A 59 -23.96 -44.83 5.19
C GLY A 59 -24.40 -46.00 6.08
N LYS A 60 -25.58 -46.58 5.80
CA LYS A 60 -26.14 -47.77 6.49
C LYS A 60 -26.39 -47.58 7.99
N MET A 61 -26.67 -46.34 8.41
CA MET A 61 -26.88 -45.99 9.81
C MET A 61 -28.37 -45.92 10.19
N GLN A 62 -29.28 -46.28 9.28
CA GLN A 62 -30.73 -46.17 9.47
C GLN A 62 -31.14 -44.76 9.92
N LEU A 63 -30.54 -43.75 9.28
CA LEU A 63 -30.86 -42.35 9.52
C LEU A 63 -32.18 -41.99 8.85
N GLU A 64 -33.05 -41.33 9.62
CA GLU A 64 -34.28 -40.69 9.16
C GLU A 64 -34.06 -39.16 9.19
N ASN A 65 -34.93 -38.39 8.52
CA ASN A 65 -34.77 -36.95 8.33
C ASN A 65 -34.46 -36.19 9.64
N THR A 66 -35.24 -36.46 10.70
CA THR A 66 -35.14 -35.79 12.01
C THR A 66 -33.85 -36.08 12.80
N GLY A 67 -33.12 -37.16 12.45
CA GLY A 67 -31.81 -37.48 13.01
C GLY A 67 -30.64 -37.01 12.14
N MET A 68 -30.87 -36.79 10.85
CA MET A 68 -29.85 -36.37 9.90
C MET A 68 -29.49 -34.89 10.08
N GLU A 69 -30.45 -34.02 10.37
CA GLU A 69 -30.25 -32.57 10.42
C GLU A 69 -29.14 -32.15 11.40
N THR A 70 -29.24 -32.63 12.64
CA THR A 70 -28.26 -32.33 13.69
C THR A 70 -26.86 -32.88 13.37
N VAL A 71 -26.79 -34.03 12.70
CA VAL A 71 -25.54 -34.72 12.37
C VAL A 71 -24.85 -34.04 11.19
N VAL A 72 -25.59 -33.71 10.14
CA VAL A 72 -25.08 -33.02 8.97
C VAL A 72 -24.66 -31.59 9.33
N GLU A 73 -25.41 -30.91 10.19
CA GLU A 73 -25.02 -29.58 10.67
C GLU A 73 -23.73 -29.64 11.51
N GLN A 74 -23.57 -30.63 12.41
CA GLN A 74 -22.33 -30.82 13.16
C GLN A 74 -21.15 -31.20 12.26
N ALA A 75 -21.38 -32.06 11.27
CA ALA A 75 -20.38 -32.47 10.28
C ALA A 75 -19.86 -31.28 9.46
N ILE A 76 -20.77 -30.38 9.07
CA ILE A 76 -20.46 -29.25 8.20
C ILE A 76 -19.95 -28.03 9.00
N LYS A 77 -20.35 -27.86 10.27
CA LYS A 77 -19.87 -26.79 11.17
C LYS A 77 -18.35 -26.71 11.27
N ARG A 78 -17.65 -27.84 11.10
CA ARG A 78 -16.18 -27.91 11.15
C ARG A 78 -15.47 -27.24 9.95
N LYS A 79 -16.20 -26.73 8.93
CA LYS A 79 -15.69 -26.06 7.71
C LYS A 79 -14.61 -26.83 6.92
N GLN A 80 -14.45 -28.12 7.19
CA GLN A 80 -13.41 -28.98 6.60
C GLN A 80 -14.00 -30.16 5.81
N CYS A 81 -15.28 -30.48 5.98
CA CYS A 81 -15.90 -31.62 5.30
C CYS A 81 -16.05 -31.31 3.80
N SER A 82 -15.42 -32.14 2.97
CA SER A 82 -15.43 -32.04 1.51
C SER A 82 -16.22 -33.17 0.85
N SER A 83 -16.44 -34.27 1.57
CA SER A 83 -17.14 -35.46 1.11
C SER A 83 -18.07 -36.01 2.20
N LEU A 84 -19.34 -36.22 1.85
CA LEU A 84 -20.39 -36.73 2.75
C LEU A 84 -21.07 -37.96 2.12
N ILE A 85 -21.02 -39.09 2.83
CA ILE A 85 -21.61 -40.36 2.40
C ILE A 85 -22.81 -40.68 3.28
N LEU A 86 -24.01 -40.70 2.69
CA LEU A 86 -25.30 -40.97 3.35
C LEU A 86 -26.04 -42.15 2.73
N GLU A 87 -25.34 -43.05 2.06
CA GLU A 87 -25.92 -44.16 1.30
C GLU A 87 -26.67 -45.17 2.18
N ASP A 88 -27.70 -45.81 1.62
CA ASP A 88 -28.51 -46.85 2.27
C ASP A 88 -29.08 -46.39 3.64
N ASN A 89 -29.71 -45.21 3.66
CA ASN A 89 -30.47 -44.68 4.80
C ASN A 89 -31.96 -44.46 4.40
N MET A 90 -32.75 -43.81 5.25
CA MET A 90 -34.17 -43.51 5.02
C MET A 90 -34.38 -42.00 4.78
N ILE A 91 -33.51 -41.38 3.98
CA ILE A 91 -33.57 -39.95 3.67
C ILE A 91 -34.57 -39.70 2.54
N THR A 92 -35.52 -38.79 2.74
CA THR A 92 -36.50 -38.38 1.70
C THR A 92 -36.16 -36.98 1.15
N ALA A 93 -37.00 -36.45 0.25
CA ALA A 93 -36.87 -35.09 -0.27
C ALA A 93 -36.74 -34.01 0.83
N ASP A 94 -37.43 -34.15 1.96
CA ASP A 94 -37.32 -33.20 3.09
C ASP A 94 -35.90 -33.16 3.67
N GLY A 95 -35.25 -34.31 3.77
CA GLY A 95 -33.85 -34.39 4.20
C GLY A 95 -32.89 -33.76 3.17
N ILE A 96 -33.23 -33.83 1.87
CA ILE A 96 -32.46 -33.14 0.84
C ILE A 96 -32.62 -31.62 0.92
N ALA A 97 -33.83 -31.12 1.22
CA ALA A 97 -34.07 -29.68 1.40
C ALA A 97 -33.13 -29.07 2.46
N PHE A 98 -32.92 -29.79 3.57
CA PHE A 98 -31.99 -29.37 4.61
C PHE A 98 -30.52 -29.34 4.14
N ILE A 99 -30.07 -30.37 3.40
CA ILE A 99 -28.71 -30.40 2.84
C ILE A 99 -28.50 -29.25 1.84
N VAL A 100 -29.51 -28.96 1.00
CA VAL A 100 -29.49 -27.85 0.05
C VAL A 100 -29.39 -26.51 0.76
N ASP A 101 -30.16 -26.28 1.83
CA ASP A 101 -30.07 -25.05 2.62
C ASP A 101 -28.67 -24.85 3.23
N ILE A 102 -28.05 -25.92 3.72
CA ILE A 102 -26.67 -25.83 4.23
C ILE A 102 -25.66 -25.49 3.13
N LEU A 103 -25.81 -26.05 1.92
CA LEU A 103 -24.98 -25.72 0.77
C LEU A 103 -25.18 -24.26 0.31
N ARG A 104 -26.42 -23.75 0.38
CA ARG A 104 -26.74 -22.32 0.17
C ARG A 104 -26.04 -21.41 1.18
N ARG A 105 -25.87 -21.83 2.43
CA ARG A 105 -25.12 -21.09 3.48
C ARG A 105 -23.58 -21.14 3.35
N GLY A 106 -23.04 -21.82 2.32
CA GLY A 106 -21.60 -21.76 2.00
C GLY A 106 -20.75 -22.88 2.61
N ALA A 107 -21.32 -24.07 2.76
CA ALA A 107 -20.59 -25.26 3.18
C ALA A 107 -19.48 -25.66 2.18
N SER A 108 -18.38 -26.23 2.68
CA SER A 108 -17.22 -26.69 1.90
C SER A 108 -17.42 -28.02 1.16
N LEU A 109 -18.62 -28.58 1.20
CA LEU A 109 -18.94 -29.91 0.69
C LEU A 109 -18.90 -29.93 -0.85
N LYS A 110 -18.13 -30.85 -1.43
CA LYS A 110 -17.96 -31.01 -2.89
C LYS A 110 -18.42 -32.37 -3.43
N LEU A 111 -18.44 -33.41 -2.59
CA LEU A 111 -18.86 -34.76 -2.96
C LEU A 111 -20.03 -35.20 -2.07
N LEU A 112 -21.16 -35.58 -2.66
CA LEU A 112 -22.37 -35.98 -1.95
C LEU A 112 -22.88 -37.35 -2.43
N ARG A 113 -22.98 -38.33 -1.52
CA ARG A 113 -23.48 -39.67 -1.84
C ARG A 113 -24.79 -39.96 -1.14
N LEU A 114 -25.81 -40.28 -1.92
CA LEU A 114 -27.20 -40.42 -1.50
C LEU A 114 -27.83 -41.74 -1.98
N SER A 115 -27.05 -42.64 -2.56
CA SER A 115 -27.57 -43.86 -3.19
C SER A 115 -28.30 -44.76 -2.19
N GLY A 116 -29.40 -45.39 -2.61
CA GLY A 116 -30.20 -46.29 -1.75
C GLY A 116 -31.14 -45.59 -0.76
N ASN A 117 -31.44 -44.30 -0.96
CA ASN A 117 -32.39 -43.54 -0.15
C ASN A 117 -33.70 -43.25 -0.93
N PRO A 118 -34.88 -43.21 -0.29
CA PRO A 118 -36.16 -42.94 -0.94
C PRO A 118 -36.38 -41.43 -1.23
N ILE A 119 -35.55 -40.85 -2.12
CA ILE A 119 -35.53 -39.40 -2.38
C ILE A 119 -36.63 -38.96 -3.36
N GLY A 120 -36.79 -39.69 -4.46
CA GLY A 120 -37.76 -39.37 -5.52
C GLY A 120 -37.40 -38.13 -6.36
N ASP A 121 -38.29 -37.77 -7.29
CA ASP A 121 -38.09 -36.64 -8.21
C ASP A 121 -38.08 -35.29 -7.48
N ASP A 122 -38.87 -35.13 -6.41
CA ASP A 122 -38.95 -33.89 -5.64
C ASP A 122 -37.59 -33.53 -4.99
N GLY A 123 -36.84 -34.54 -4.54
CA GLY A 123 -35.48 -34.30 -4.04
C GLY A 123 -34.46 -34.04 -5.15
N ALA A 124 -34.68 -34.56 -6.36
CA ALA A 124 -33.85 -34.22 -7.53
C ALA A 124 -34.07 -32.77 -7.97
N ASP A 125 -35.31 -32.29 -7.91
CA ASP A 125 -35.69 -30.90 -8.21
C ASP A 125 -34.95 -29.91 -7.29
N LEU A 126 -34.96 -30.18 -5.97
CA LEU A 126 -34.23 -29.37 -4.99
C LEU A 126 -32.72 -29.31 -5.24
N ILE A 127 -32.12 -30.41 -5.72
CA ILE A 127 -30.70 -30.44 -6.10
C ILE A 127 -30.47 -29.69 -7.41
N ALA A 128 -31.39 -29.80 -8.38
CA ALA A 128 -31.34 -29.07 -9.63
C ALA A 128 -31.41 -27.55 -9.40
N GLU A 129 -32.33 -27.07 -8.56
CA GLU A 129 -32.42 -25.67 -8.12
C GLU A 129 -31.10 -25.18 -7.52
N LEU A 130 -30.50 -25.97 -6.62
CA LEU A 130 -29.20 -25.64 -6.04
C LEU A 130 -28.11 -25.50 -7.10
N LEU A 131 -28.07 -26.40 -8.09
CA LEU A 131 -27.06 -26.37 -9.15
C LEU A 131 -27.29 -25.22 -10.14
N HIS A 132 -28.54 -24.76 -10.32
CA HIS A 132 -28.83 -23.52 -11.05
C HIS A 132 -28.36 -22.27 -10.30
N GLU A 133 -28.66 -22.18 -8.99
CA GLU A 133 -28.24 -21.05 -8.16
C GLU A 133 -26.71 -21.01 -7.94
N LYS A 134 -26.11 -22.19 -7.72
CA LYS A 134 -24.71 -22.41 -7.38
C LYS A 134 -24.13 -23.55 -8.23
N PRO A 135 -23.77 -23.26 -9.49
CA PRO A 135 -23.26 -24.28 -10.42
C PRO A 135 -21.91 -24.90 -9.98
N ASP A 136 -21.19 -24.25 -9.06
CA ASP A 136 -19.95 -24.74 -8.49
C ASP A 136 -20.12 -25.45 -7.12
N ALA A 137 -21.36 -25.70 -6.69
CA ALA A 137 -21.67 -26.30 -5.39
C ALA A 137 -21.04 -27.70 -5.26
N LEU A 138 -21.23 -28.57 -6.25
CA LEU A 138 -20.79 -29.96 -6.21
C LEU A 138 -19.88 -30.33 -7.40
N ILE A 139 -18.94 -31.23 -7.13
CA ILE A 139 -18.06 -31.86 -8.12
C ILE A 139 -18.52 -33.31 -8.40
N GLY A 140 -19.14 -33.97 -7.41
CA GLY A 140 -19.61 -35.34 -7.55
C GLY A 140 -20.91 -35.64 -6.79
N LEU A 141 -21.84 -36.31 -7.47
CA LEU A 141 -23.17 -36.67 -6.94
C LEU A 141 -23.51 -38.14 -7.24
N TRP A 142 -23.88 -38.92 -6.22
CA TRP A 142 -24.29 -40.32 -6.37
C TRP A 142 -25.74 -40.53 -5.91
N MET A 143 -26.63 -40.73 -6.87
CA MET A 143 -28.07 -40.91 -6.70
C MET A 143 -28.55 -42.23 -7.34
N SER A 144 -27.83 -43.33 -7.06
CA SER A 144 -28.21 -44.65 -7.53
C SER A 144 -29.34 -45.25 -6.68
N ASN A 145 -30.34 -45.86 -7.33
CA ASN A 145 -31.51 -46.47 -6.66
C ASN A 145 -32.18 -45.53 -5.64
N VAL A 146 -32.52 -44.30 -6.07
CA VAL A 146 -33.20 -43.30 -5.23
C VAL A 146 -34.63 -42.99 -5.66
N ALA A 147 -35.21 -43.89 -6.47
CA ALA A 147 -36.58 -43.81 -7.01
C ALA A 147 -36.83 -42.66 -8.01
N LEU A 148 -35.81 -42.24 -8.77
CA LEU A 148 -35.99 -41.25 -9.85
C LEU A 148 -36.80 -41.82 -11.02
N THR A 149 -37.68 -40.98 -11.59
CA THR A 149 -38.34 -41.21 -12.88
C THR A 149 -37.63 -40.43 -14.00
N ASN A 150 -38.15 -40.48 -15.23
CA ASN A 150 -37.66 -39.65 -16.34
C ASN A 150 -37.63 -38.15 -15.99
N ARG A 151 -38.61 -37.68 -15.22
CA ARG A 151 -38.71 -36.27 -14.81
C ARG A 151 -37.54 -35.85 -13.93
N GLY A 152 -37.20 -36.64 -12.90
CA GLY A 152 -36.08 -36.34 -12.02
C GLY A 152 -34.74 -36.36 -12.74
N VAL A 153 -34.56 -37.25 -13.72
CA VAL A 153 -33.35 -37.26 -14.56
C VAL A 153 -33.27 -36.02 -15.44
N GLN A 154 -34.37 -35.62 -16.08
CA GLN A 154 -34.42 -34.42 -16.93
C GLN A 154 -34.06 -33.15 -16.16
N LEU A 155 -34.64 -32.93 -14.97
CA LEU A 155 -34.35 -31.75 -14.14
C LEU A 155 -32.86 -31.66 -13.78
N LEU A 156 -32.22 -32.78 -13.46
CA LEU A 156 -30.79 -32.81 -13.19
C LEU A 156 -29.93 -32.54 -14.44
N MET A 157 -30.37 -32.97 -15.63
CA MET A 157 -29.66 -32.68 -16.87
C MET A 157 -29.74 -31.19 -17.23
N GLU A 158 -30.93 -30.59 -17.16
CA GLU A 158 -31.17 -29.15 -17.39
C GLU A 158 -30.32 -28.28 -16.45
N ALA A 159 -30.20 -28.67 -15.17
CA ALA A 159 -29.33 -27.99 -14.23
C ALA A 159 -27.83 -28.08 -14.59
N LEU A 160 -27.41 -29.19 -15.19
CA LEU A 160 -26.02 -29.42 -15.58
C LEU A 160 -25.65 -28.76 -16.90
N GLU A 161 -26.61 -28.28 -17.70
CA GLU A 161 -26.34 -27.45 -18.89
C GLU A 161 -25.73 -26.08 -18.52
N HIS A 162 -25.80 -25.68 -17.26
CA HIS A 162 -25.23 -24.41 -16.83
C HIS A 162 -23.71 -24.33 -17.15
N PRO A 163 -23.23 -23.31 -17.90
CA PRO A 163 -21.86 -23.27 -18.44
C PRO A 163 -20.75 -23.20 -17.36
N HIS A 164 -21.13 -22.84 -16.13
CA HIS A 164 -20.24 -22.79 -14.98
C HIS A 164 -20.29 -24.04 -14.08
N SER A 165 -21.05 -25.07 -14.45
CA SER A 165 -21.12 -26.32 -13.70
C SER A 165 -19.72 -26.88 -13.41
N THR A 166 -19.47 -27.33 -12.18
CA THR A 166 -18.22 -28.02 -11.79
C THR A 166 -18.38 -29.53 -11.68
N MET A 167 -19.55 -30.06 -12.05
CA MET A 167 -19.86 -31.48 -11.92
C MET A 167 -18.93 -32.31 -12.83
N GLU A 168 -18.14 -33.20 -12.23
CA GLU A 168 -17.26 -34.14 -12.92
C GLU A 168 -17.79 -35.57 -12.87
N ILE A 169 -18.54 -35.92 -11.79
CA ILE A 169 -19.03 -37.27 -11.52
C ILE A 169 -20.53 -37.25 -11.21
N LEU A 170 -21.31 -38.05 -11.94
CA LEU A 170 -22.74 -38.26 -11.67
C LEU A 170 -23.11 -39.75 -11.79
N ASP A 171 -23.75 -40.29 -10.75
CA ASP A 171 -24.26 -41.67 -10.75
C ASP A 171 -25.77 -41.70 -10.59
N LEU A 172 -26.48 -42.11 -11.64
CA LEU A 172 -27.93 -42.30 -11.69
C LEU A 172 -28.31 -43.77 -11.86
N SER A 173 -27.37 -44.71 -11.70
CA SER A 173 -27.63 -46.14 -11.96
C SER A 173 -28.73 -46.73 -11.07
N ASP A 174 -29.36 -47.83 -11.48
CA ASP A 174 -30.37 -48.56 -10.69
C ASP A 174 -31.65 -47.78 -10.32
N ASN A 175 -31.93 -46.63 -10.97
CA ASN A 175 -33.24 -45.97 -10.89
C ASN A 175 -34.22 -46.62 -11.88
N LYS A 176 -34.94 -47.64 -11.40
CA LYS A 176 -35.81 -48.48 -12.24
C LYS A 176 -37.00 -47.76 -12.89
N ASN A 177 -37.37 -46.58 -12.38
CA ASN A 177 -38.51 -45.81 -12.90
C ASN A 177 -38.11 -44.83 -14.00
N ALA A 178 -36.81 -44.65 -14.27
CA ALA A 178 -36.31 -43.92 -15.42
C ALA A 178 -36.10 -44.87 -16.61
N THR A 179 -36.51 -44.44 -17.79
CA THR A 179 -36.51 -45.20 -19.05
C THR A 179 -35.72 -44.47 -20.14
N ASP A 180 -35.73 -45.05 -21.34
CA ASP A 180 -35.05 -44.57 -22.55
C ASP A 180 -35.45 -43.16 -23.03
N GLU A 181 -36.52 -42.57 -22.49
CA GLU A 181 -36.97 -41.21 -22.83
C GLU A 181 -36.03 -40.12 -22.28
N SER A 182 -35.29 -40.42 -21.22
CA SER A 182 -34.32 -39.47 -20.60
C SER A 182 -33.02 -39.28 -21.40
N VAL A 183 -32.82 -39.99 -22.51
CA VAL A 183 -31.59 -39.97 -23.31
C VAL A 183 -31.37 -38.65 -24.03
N ASP A 184 -32.44 -38.03 -24.52
CA ASP A 184 -32.31 -36.82 -25.32
C ASP A 184 -31.81 -35.65 -24.45
N SER A 185 -32.31 -35.54 -23.21
CA SER A 185 -31.81 -34.58 -22.22
C SER A 185 -30.34 -34.84 -21.82
N ILE A 186 -29.91 -36.10 -21.75
CA ILE A 186 -28.49 -36.43 -21.52
C ILE A 186 -27.63 -35.98 -22.71
N LEU A 187 -28.11 -36.16 -23.95
CA LEU A 187 -27.41 -35.75 -25.17
C LEU A 187 -27.31 -34.22 -25.26
N GLU A 188 -28.39 -33.51 -24.98
CA GLU A 188 -28.45 -32.04 -24.95
C GLU A 188 -27.47 -31.47 -23.91
N MET A 189 -27.44 -32.05 -22.71
CA MET A 189 -26.49 -31.64 -21.66
C MET A 189 -25.03 -31.78 -22.11
N PHE A 190 -24.65 -32.86 -22.81
CA PHE A 190 -23.27 -33.03 -23.30
C PHE A 190 -22.87 -32.06 -24.43
N MET A 191 -23.83 -31.46 -25.14
CA MET A 191 -23.53 -30.40 -26.11
C MET A 191 -23.00 -29.14 -25.41
N VAL A 192 -23.41 -28.90 -24.17
CA VAL A 192 -23.11 -27.68 -23.42
C VAL A 192 -22.06 -27.92 -22.32
N ASN A 193 -22.19 -28.98 -21.52
CA ASN A 193 -21.29 -29.28 -20.40
C ASN A 193 -20.11 -30.14 -20.83
N LYS A 194 -18.90 -29.54 -20.81
CA LYS A 194 -17.64 -30.20 -21.19
C LYS A 194 -16.83 -30.73 -20.00
N LYS A 195 -17.33 -30.62 -18.77
CA LYS A 195 -16.59 -30.99 -17.55
C LYS A 195 -17.03 -32.34 -16.95
N LEU A 196 -18.24 -32.79 -17.24
CA LEU A 196 -18.73 -34.09 -16.79
C LEU A 196 -17.96 -35.21 -17.50
N ASN A 197 -17.09 -35.90 -16.76
CA ASN A 197 -16.19 -36.92 -17.32
C ASN A 197 -16.62 -38.35 -16.90
N ASN A 198 -17.52 -38.50 -15.94
CA ASN A 198 -17.95 -39.78 -15.41
C ASN A 198 -19.46 -39.79 -15.13
N LEU A 199 -20.23 -40.34 -16.07
CA LEU A 199 -21.67 -40.52 -15.96
C LEU A 199 -22.00 -42.02 -15.88
N ARG A 200 -22.73 -42.45 -14.84
CA ARG A 200 -23.22 -43.82 -14.69
C ARG A 200 -24.73 -43.86 -14.81
N TYR A 201 -25.25 -44.67 -15.73
CA TYR A 201 -26.70 -44.82 -16.00
C TYR A 201 -27.16 -46.28 -16.01
N GLY A 202 -26.32 -47.23 -15.56
CA GLY A 202 -26.23 -48.63 -15.99
C GLY A 202 -27.50 -49.48 -16.22
N ASN A 203 -28.67 -49.08 -15.70
CA ASN A 203 -29.96 -49.79 -15.87
C ASN A 203 -31.12 -48.91 -16.38
N ILE A 204 -30.91 -47.62 -16.65
CA ILE A 204 -31.92 -46.69 -17.18
C ILE A 204 -32.08 -46.86 -18.71
N LEU A 205 -31.02 -47.30 -19.40
CA LEU A 205 -30.93 -47.29 -20.87
C LEU A 205 -30.88 -48.68 -21.50
N SER A 206 -31.60 -48.85 -22.62
CA SER A 206 -31.55 -50.04 -23.47
C SER A 206 -30.17 -50.24 -24.10
N GLU A 207 -29.79 -51.50 -24.31
CA GLU A 207 -28.48 -51.89 -24.84
C GLU A 207 -28.10 -51.18 -26.15
N LYS A 208 -29.09 -50.97 -27.04
CA LYS A 208 -28.91 -50.25 -28.30
C LYS A 208 -28.54 -48.78 -28.10
N LYS A 209 -29.24 -48.03 -27.23
CA LYS A 209 -28.95 -46.61 -26.96
C LYS A 209 -27.64 -46.42 -26.18
N ARG A 210 -27.29 -47.36 -25.29
CA ARG A 210 -25.99 -47.37 -24.58
C ARG A 210 -24.80 -47.42 -25.54
N ASN A 211 -24.91 -48.23 -26.60
CA ASN A 211 -23.86 -48.34 -27.61
C ASN A 211 -23.78 -47.09 -28.49
N ASN A 212 -24.91 -46.50 -28.88
CA ASN A 212 -24.94 -45.22 -29.62
C ASN A 212 -24.26 -44.08 -28.84
N LEU A 213 -24.51 -43.95 -27.53
CA LEU A 213 -23.85 -42.94 -26.68
C LEU A 213 -22.34 -43.15 -26.57
N LYS A 214 -21.89 -44.41 -26.49
CA LYS A 214 -20.47 -44.77 -26.49
C LYS A 214 -19.78 -44.40 -27.80
N GLU A 215 -20.46 -44.60 -28.92
CA GLU A 215 -19.95 -44.35 -30.27
C GLU A 215 -19.85 -42.85 -30.59
N LEU A 216 -20.85 -42.05 -30.18
CA LEU A 216 -20.88 -40.59 -30.40
C LEU A 216 -19.82 -39.80 -29.62
N TYR A 217 -19.45 -40.24 -28.41
CA TYR A 217 -18.62 -39.43 -27.49
C TYR A 217 -17.23 -40.01 -27.18
N GLY A 218 -16.78 -41.03 -27.92
CA GLY A 218 -15.37 -41.42 -28.08
C GLY A 218 -14.50 -41.26 -26.83
N GLY A 219 -14.64 -42.16 -25.86
CA GLY A 219 -13.68 -42.32 -24.74
C GLY A 219 -13.59 -41.18 -23.71
N LYS A 220 -14.35 -40.08 -23.82
CA LYS A 220 -14.35 -38.98 -22.83
C LYS A 220 -15.14 -39.27 -21.55
N VAL A 221 -16.07 -40.22 -21.59
CA VAL A 221 -16.95 -40.57 -20.46
C VAL A 221 -16.83 -42.07 -20.17
N THR A 222 -16.60 -42.42 -18.91
CA THR A 222 -16.47 -43.84 -18.51
C THR A 222 -17.85 -44.46 -18.35
N PHE A 223 -18.35 -45.12 -19.39
CA PHE A 223 -19.66 -45.77 -19.38
C PHE A 223 -19.60 -47.16 -18.72
N LEU A 224 -19.94 -47.25 -17.44
CA LEU A 224 -20.01 -48.51 -16.70
C LEU A 224 -21.42 -49.10 -16.79
N ALA A 225 -21.59 -50.15 -17.60
CA ALA A 225 -22.74 -51.04 -17.56
C ALA A 225 -22.35 -52.24 -16.69
N PHE A 226 -23.09 -52.52 -15.61
CA PHE A 226 -23.41 -53.86 -15.05
C PHE A 226 -23.84 -53.77 -13.58
N SER A 227 -24.90 -54.53 -13.29
CA SER A 227 -25.73 -54.56 -12.09
C SER A 227 -25.33 -55.67 -11.12
N ASP A 228 -24.19 -55.55 -10.44
CA ASP A 228 -23.83 -56.53 -9.41
C ASP A 228 -23.71 -55.86 -8.04
N LYS A 229 -24.64 -56.14 -7.12
CA LYS A 229 -24.63 -55.62 -5.75
C LYS A 229 -23.33 -55.95 -5.01
N LYS A 230 -22.64 -57.04 -5.38
CA LYS A 230 -21.29 -57.37 -4.90
C LYS A 230 -20.23 -56.45 -5.48
N HIS A 231 -20.35 -56.05 -6.76
CA HIS A 231 -19.48 -55.05 -7.37
C HIS A 231 -19.80 -53.63 -6.96
N ASN A 232 -21.01 -53.24 -6.57
CA ASN A 232 -21.19 -51.94 -5.92
C ASN A 232 -20.51 -51.92 -4.55
N SER A 233 -20.55 -52.99 -3.74
CA SER A 233 -19.72 -53.02 -2.52
C SER A 233 -18.20 -53.13 -2.79
N MET A 234 -17.80 -53.76 -3.90
CA MET A 234 -16.41 -53.92 -4.31
C MET A 234 -15.88 -52.69 -5.03
N TRP A 235 -16.71 -51.92 -5.72
CA TRP A 235 -16.48 -50.59 -6.31
C TRP A 235 -16.61 -49.51 -5.26
N HIS A 236 -17.43 -49.68 -4.23
CA HIS A 236 -17.40 -48.86 -3.02
C HIS A 236 -16.14 -49.13 -2.23
N ARG A 237 -15.75 -50.39 -2.07
CA ARG A 237 -14.41 -50.74 -1.60
C ARG A 237 -13.35 -50.32 -2.60
N LEU A 238 -13.53 -50.28 -3.92
CA LEU A 238 -12.51 -49.82 -4.89
C LEU A 238 -12.61 -48.32 -5.18
N LEU A 239 -13.54 -47.56 -4.58
CA LEU A 239 -13.61 -46.08 -4.59
C LEU A 239 -13.17 -45.53 -3.23
N ILE A 240 -13.68 -46.08 -2.13
CA ILE A 240 -13.15 -45.83 -0.79
C ILE A 240 -11.72 -46.37 -0.68
N ASN A 241 -11.46 -47.50 -1.35
CA ASN A 241 -10.12 -47.93 -1.70
C ASN A 241 -9.76 -47.61 -3.19
N SER A 242 -10.32 -46.67 -3.95
CA SER A 242 -9.52 -46.11 -5.08
C SER A 242 -8.52 -45.12 -4.50
N LEU A 243 -8.88 -44.56 -3.34
CA LEU A 243 -8.02 -43.86 -2.41
C LEU A 243 -7.07 -44.80 -1.62
N SER A 244 -7.29 -46.13 -1.56
CA SER A 244 -6.44 -47.08 -0.77
C SER A 244 -6.16 -48.51 -1.34
N LEU A 245 -6.77 -48.94 -2.45
CA LEU A 245 -6.59 -50.19 -3.26
C LEU A 245 -5.96 -49.87 -4.63
N ARG A 246 -5.83 -48.59 -5.06
CA ARG A 246 -4.75 -48.27 -6.04
C ARG A 246 -3.40 -48.79 -5.51
N THR A 247 -3.21 -48.77 -4.19
CA THR A 247 -2.10 -49.39 -3.48
C THR A 247 -2.12 -50.92 -3.35
N MET A 248 -3.20 -51.64 -3.72
CA MET A 248 -3.30 -53.10 -3.48
C MET A 248 -3.55 -53.94 -4.73
N PHE A 249 -4.23 -53.44 -5.78
CA PHE A 249 -4.25 -54.14 -7.08
C PHE A 249 -2.87 -54.15 -7.77
N ILE A 250 -1.97 -53.29 -7.30
CA ILE A 250 -0.56 -53.20 -7.70
C ILE A 250 0.30 -54.33 -7.09
N LYS A 251 -0.24 -55.14 -6.16
CA LYS A 251 0.46 -56.33 -5.65
C LYS A 251 0.37 -57.56 -6.55
N ARG A 252 -0.42 -57.56 -7.64
CA ARG A 252 -0.61 -58.77 -8.48
C ARG A 252 -0.20 -58.67 -9.95
N SER A 253 0.25 -57.52 -10.44
CA SER A 253 0.94 -57.40 -11.73
C SER A 253 2.37 -56.91 -11.53
N MET A 254 3.20 -57.81 -10.97
CA MET A 254 4.64 -57.61 -10.89
C MET A 254 5.18 -57.24 -12.28
N ILE A 255 5.91 -56.13 -12.34
CA ILE A 255 6.76 -55.63 -13.44
C ILE A 255 6.25 -54.36 -14.16
N ILE A 256 4.96 -54.00 -14.18
CA ILE A 256 4.47 -52.77 -14.88
C ILE A 256 3.78 -51.72 -13.96
N GLY A 257 3.43 -52.06 -12.71
CA GLY A 257 2.57 -51.23 -11.83
C GLY A 257 3.23 -50.17 -10.93
N SER A 258 4.56 -50.06 -10.84
CA SER A 258 5.22 -49.15 -9.87
C SER A 258 5.11 -47.66 -10.21
N GLU A 259 5.11 -47.30 -11.50
CA GLU A 259 5.13 -45.89 -11.92
C GLU A 259 3.75 -45.21 -11.84
N LEU A 260 2.69 -45.91 -12.24
CA LEU A 260 1.31 -45.40 -12.24
C LEU A 260 0.80 -45.11 -10.81
N ASP A 261 1.28 -45.85 -9.80
CA ASP A 261 0.97 -45.62 -8.38
C ASP A 261 1.60 -44.32 -7.86
N LEU A 262 2.84 -44.05 -8.28
CA LEU A 262 3.59 -42.85 -7.86
C LEU A 262 2.98 -41.58 -8.48
N VAL A 263 2.62 -41.63 -9.77
CA VAL A 263 1.94 -40.54 -10.48
C VAL A 263 0.62 -40.17 -9.80
N ALA A 264 -0.18 -41.16 -9.40
CA ALA A 264 -1.46 -40.95 -8.75
C ALA A 264 -1.31 -40.29 -7.37
N LYS A 265 -0.31 -40.73 -6.58
CA LYS A 265 0.01 -40.11 -5.28
C LYS A 265 0.49 -38.68 -5.45
N MET A 266 1.37 -38.41 -6.42
CA MET A 266 1.96 -37.08 -6.63
C MET A 266 0.98 -36.04 -7.20
N LYS A 267 -0.09 -36.46 -7.91
CA LYS A 267 -1.12 -35.57 -8.47
C LYS A 267 -2.05 -34.92 -7.45
N PHE A 268 -2.25 -35.51 -6.27
CA PHE A 268 -3.27 -35.10 -5.28
C PHE A 268 -2.78 -34.07 -4.24
N PHE A 269 -1.53 -33.63 -4.34
CA PHE A 269 -0.92 -32.77 -3.34
C PHE A 269 -1.02 -31.29 -3.74
N ASN A 270 -1.84 -30.51 -3.01
CA ASN A 270 -2.12 -29.08 -3.33
C ASN A 270 -1.62 -28.07 -2.28
N ASP A 271 -1.05 -28.52 -1.15
CA ASP A 271 -0.54 -27.65 -0.08
C ASP A 271 0.98 -27.72 0.10
N GLU A 272 1.58 -26.68 0.70
CA GLU A 272 3.04 -26.53 0.91
C GLU A 272 3.68 -27.70 1.68
N LYS A 273 2.99 -28.22 2.70
CA LYS A 273 3.40 -29.44 3.44
C LYS A 273 3.37 -30.69 2.56
N GLN A 274 2.49 -30.72 1.56
CA GLN A 274 2.30 -31.86 0.68
C GLN A 274 3.28 -31.84 -0.50
N PHE A 275 3.67 -30.68 -1.02
CA PHE A 275 4.76 -30.56 -2.02
C PHE A 275 6.10 -31.08 -1.49
N LYS A 276 6.41 -30.88 -0.20
CA LYS A 276 7.60 -31.47 0.44
C LYS A 276 7.53 -33.00 0.48
N LYS A 277 6.35 -33.58 0.74
CA LYS A 277 6.12 -35.04 0.69
C LYS A 277 6.21 -35.58 -0.75
N THR A 278 5.71 -34.85 -1.75
CA THR A 278 5.88 -35.16 -3.17
C THR A 278 7.36 -35.31 -3.53
N LEU A 279 8.20 -34.38 -3.09
CA LEU A 279 9.64 -34.43 -3.33
C LEU A 279 10.34 -35.56 -2.54
N GLN A 280 9.91 -35.85 -1.32
CA GLN A 280 10.41 -37.00 -0.55
C GLN A 280 10.06 -38.35 -1.20
N LEU A 281 8.87 -38.47 -1.78
CA LEU A 281 8.45 -39.68 -2.52
C LEU A 281 9.24 -39.84 -3.81
N PHE A 282 9.52 -38.73 -4.51
CA PHE A 282 10.41 -38.71 -5.66
C PHE A 282 11.85 -39.13 -5.29
N ASP A 283 12.38 -38.60 -4.18
CA ASP A 283 13.71 -38.96 -3.66
C ASP A 283 13.78 -40.42 -3.16
N LYS A 284 12.69 -41.03 -2.69
CA LYS A 284 12.66 -42.47 -2.36
C LYS A 284 12.67 -43.37 -3.60
N HIS A 285 12.11 -42.93 -4.71
CA HIS A 285 12.13 -43.67 -5.98
C HIS A 285 13.49 -43.62 -6.70
N LYS A 286 14.39 -42.74 -6.22
CA LYS A 286 15.76 -42.50 -6.70
C LYS A 286 16.69 -43.70 -6.56
N GLU A 287 16.34 -44.69 -5.75
CA GLU A 287 17.13 -45.93 -5.57
C GLU A 287 17.01 -46.89 -6.78
N GLN A 288 16.17 -46.60 -7.79
CA GLN A 288 15.93 -47.51 -8.94
C GLN A 288 16.21 -46.91 -10.34
N ASN A 289 17.10 -45.91 -10.48
CA ASN A 289 17.46 -45.20 -11.72
C ASN A 289 16.39 -44.23 -12.28
N ILE A 290 16.76 -42.96 -12.41
CA ILE A 290 15.89 -41.85 -12.86
C ILE A 290 15.63 -41.86 -14.37
N GLU A 291 16.47 -42.53 -15.16
CA GLU A 291 16.30 -42.66 -16.62
C GLU A 291 15.06 -43.47 -17.02
N THR A 292 14.47 -44.24 -16.10
CA THR A 292 13.28 -45.06 -16.35
C THR A 292 11.99 -44.47 -15.80
N CYS A 293 12.00 -43.25 -15.22
CA CYS A 293 10.79 -42.62 -14.66
C CYS A 293 9.87 -42.01 -15.72
N SER A 294 8.56 -42.27 -15.62
CA SER A 294 7.55 -41.71 -16.53
C SER A 294 7.48 -40.18 -16.48
N ASN A 295 7.26 -39.56 -17.64
CA ASN A 295 7.17 -38.10 -17.82
C ASN A 295 6.17 -37.42 -16.86
N SER A 296 5.12 -38.13 -16.44
CA SER A 296 4.12 -37.61 -15.51
C SER A 296 4.65 -37.42 -14.08
N ILE A 297 5.56 -38.29 -13.61
CA ILE A 297 6.22 -38.18 -12.30
C ILE A 297 7.12 -36.95 -12.29
N ILE A 298 7.91 -36.78 -13.35
CA ILE A 298 8.84 -35.66 -13.53
C ILE A 298 8.08 -34.34 -13.51
N ILE A 299 6.96 -34.23 -14.24
CA ILE A 299 6.12 -33.00 -14.25
C ILE A 299 5.59 -32.65 -12.86
N GLN A 300 5.12 -33.63 -12.07
CA GLN A 300 4.63 -33.36 -10.71
C GLN A 300 5.75 -32.96 -9.75
N ALA A 301 6.93 -33.58 -9.86
CA ALA A 301 8.10 -33.17 -9.09
C ALA A 301 8.54 -31.74 -9.42
N LEU A 302 8.57 -31.38 -10.71
CA LEU A 302 8.87 -30.01 -11.16
C LEU A 302 7.82 -29.00 -10.70
N LYS A 303 6.53 -29.35 -10.72
CA LYS A 303 5.45 -28.52 -10.17
C LYS A 303 5.64 -28.28 -8.68
N ALA A 304 6.01 -29.30 -7.90
CA ALA A 304 6.31 -29.17 -6.49
C ALA A 304 7.53 -28.27 -6.23
N CYS A 305 8.62 -28.44 -7.00
CA CYS A 305 9.78 -27.54 -6.96
C CYS A 305 9.41 -26.09 -7.29
N THR A 306 8.48 -25.87 -8.23
CA THR A 306 8.02 -24.54 -8.66
C THR A 306 7.26 -23.83 -7.54
N GLN A 307 6.36 -24.54 -6.84
CA GLN A 307 5.60 -23.97 -5.73
C GLN A 307 6.50 -23.67 -4.51
N LEU A 308 7.47 -24.54 -4.24
CA LEU A 308 8.44 -24.38 -3.15
C LEU A 308 9.61 -23.42 -3.49
N ARG A 309 9.72 -22.96 -4.74
CA ARG A 309 10.86 -22.19 -5.27
C ARG A 309 12.22 -22.87 -5.03
N ASP A 310 12.27 -24.19 -5.10
CA ASP A 310 13.47 -25.00 -4.89
C ASP A 310 14.25 -25.19 -6.20
N LEU A 311 15.03 -24.16 -6.56
CA LEU A 311 15.83 -24.16 -7.79
C LEU A 311 16.89 -25.27 -7.80
N LYS A 312 17.50 -25.57 -6.65
CA LYS A 312 18.55 -26.58 -6.54
C LYS A 312 18.01 -27.96 -6.95
N ARG A 313 16.91 -28.40 -6.34
CA ARG A 313 16.30 -29.69 -6.71
C ARG A 313 15.78 -29.71 -8.14
N GLY A 314 15.16 -28.62 -8.57
CA GLY A 314 14.68 -28.49 -9.95
C GLY A 314 15.78 -28.63 -11.00
N SER A 315 16.94 -28.00 -10.77
CA SER A 315 18.11 -28.09 -11.66
C SER A 315 18.73 -29.50 -11.71
N LEU A 316 18.73 -30.22 -10.59
CA LEU A 316 19.17 -31.62 -10.51
C LEU A 316 18.26 -32.55 -11.33
N ILE A 317 16.94 -32.34 -11.25
CA ILE A 317 15.97 -33.08 -12.07
C ILE A 317 16.21 -32.75 -13.54
N HIS A 318 16.34 -31.47 -13.89
CA HIS A 318 16.60 -31.02 -15.26
C HIS A 318 17.86 -31.66 -15.87
N HIS A 319 19.00 -31.63 -15.16
CA HIS A 319 20.26 -32.19 -15.65
C HIS A 319 20.14 -33.69 -15.97
N ARG A 320 19.40 -34.44 -15.15
CA ARG A 320 19.24 -35.89 -15.30
C ARG A 320 18.28 -36.29 -16.42
N ILE A 321 17.28 -35.46 -16.72
CA ILE A 321 16.31 -35.73 -17.79
C ILE A 321 16.77 -35.15 -19.13
N SER A 322 17.96 -34.54 -19.22
CA SER A 322 18.49 -33.83 -20.40
C SER A 322 18.49 -34.65 -21.69
N SER A 323 18.60 -35.99 -21.60
CA SER A 323 18.48 -36.91 -22.74
C SER A 323 17.04 -37.10 -23.24
N GLN A 324 16.03 -36.95 -22.38
CA GLN A 324 14.60 -37.17 -22.64
C GLN A 324 13.83 -35.88 -23.00
N ILE A 325 14.38 -34.71 -22.68
CA ILE A 325 13.74 -33.39 -22.86
C ILE A 325 13.37 -33.07 -24.31
N LYS A 326 14.16 -33.56 -25.28
CA LYS A 326 14.06 -33.12 -26.68
C LYS A 326 12.69 -33.38 -27.33
N ASN A 327 11.83 -34.25 -26.76
CA ASN A 327 10.59 -34.69 -27.40
C ASN A 327 9.29 -34.47 -26.61
N ASP A 328 9.29 -33.95 -25.37
CA ASP A 328 8.05 -33.72 -24.58
C ASP A 328 7.82 -32.25 -24.20
N SER A 329 6.87 -31.61 -24.89
CA SER A 329 6.48 -30.21 -24.67
C SER A 329 5.96 -29.91 -23.26
N SER A 330 5.46 -30.92 -22.54
CA SER A 330 4.87 -30.76 -21.20
C SER A 330 5.93 -30.67 -20.10
N ILE A 331 7.03 -31.42 -20.24
CA ILE A 331 8.20 -31.32 -19.37
C ILE A 331 8.87 -29.96 -19.56
N LEU A 332 9.09 -29.55 -20.81
CA LEU A 332 9.64 -28.24 -21.17
C LEU A 332 8.81 -27.10 -20.58
N PHE A 333 7.47 -27.16 -20.70
CA PHE A 333 6.56 -26.19 -20.08
C PHE A 333 6.76 -26.09 -18.56
N SER A 334 6.87 -27.24 -17.88
CA SER A 334 7.03 -27.31 -16.42
C SER A 334 8.41 -26.82 -15.96
N LEU A 335 9.48 -27.10 -16.72
CA LEU A 335 10.83 -26.60 -16.46
C LEU A 335 10.92 -25.09 -16.66
N ILE A 336 10.38 -24.56 -17.76
CA ILE A 336 10.34 -23.12 -18.03
C ILE A 336 9.59 -22.41 -16.90
N GLN A 337 8.43 -22.96 -16.47
CA GLN A 337 7.67 -22.40 -15.36
C GLN A 337 8.47 -22.37 -14.04
N LEU A 338 9.18 -23.46 -13.73
CA LEU A 338 10.08 -23.55 -12.57
C LEU A 338 11.17 -22.48 -12.60
N TYR A 339 11.93 -22.43 -13.70
CA TYR A 339 13.08 -21.52 -13.84
C TYR A 339 12.64 -20.05 -13.76
N MET A 340 11.58 -19.68 -14.48
CA MET A 340 11.03 -18.32 -14.43
C MET A 340 10.49 -17.95 -13.03
N GLN A 341 9.87 -18.90 -12.32
CA GLN A 341 9.35 -18.66 -10.97
C GLN A 341 10.47 -18.50 -9.92
N CYS A 342 11.61 -19.15 -10.14
CA CYS A 342 12.80 -19.06 -9.28
C CYS A 342 13.74 -17.91 -9.65
N GLY A 343 13.49 -17.19 -10.74
CA GLY A 343 14.28 -16.04 -11.18
C GLY A 343 15.48 -16.37 -12.08
N ASP A 344 15.68 -17.63 -12.47
CA ASP A 344 16.73 -18.05 -13.41
C ASP A 344 16.20 -17.97 -14.85
N VAL A 345 16.25 -16.77 -15.40
CA VAL A 345 15.67 -16.46 -16.71
C VAL A 345 16.54 -16.99 -17.86
N THR A 346 17.84 -17.14 -17.64
CA THR A 346 18.80 -17.65 -18.63
C THR A 346 18.50 -19.10 -19.03
N ASN A 347 18.31 -19.99 -18.04
CA ASN A 347 18.00 -21.39 -18.31
C ASN A 347 16.59 -21.56 -18.89
N ALA A 348 15.63 -20.73 -18.46
CA ALA A 348 14.29 -20.72 -19.04
C ALA A 348 14.32 -20.32 -20.53
N GLN A 349 15.08 -19.28 -20.90
CA GLN A 349 15.21 -18.84 -22.29
C GLN A 349 15.90 -19.90 -23.15
N SER A 350 16.99 -20.52 -22.66
CA SER A 350 17.65 -21.61 -23.37
C SER A 350 16.69 -22.76 -23.68
N LEU A 351 15.88 -23.17 -22.70
CA LEU A 351 14.86 -24.21 -22.91
C LEU A 351 13.77 -23.78 -23.91
N PHE A 352 13.33 -22.54 -23.85
CA PHE A 352 12.37 -21.99 -24.80
C PHE A 352 12.89 -22.01 -26.24
N ASP A 353 14.17 -21.70 -26.44
CA ASP A 353 14.80 -21.66 -27.76
C ASP A 353 14.92 -23.05 -28.39
N THR A 354 15.05 -24.12 -27.58
CA THR A 354 15.06 -25.51 -28.07
C THR A 354 13.73 -25.97 -28.69
N ILE A 355 12.62 -25.27 -28.46
CA ILE A 355 11.29 -25.67 -28.92
C ILE A 355 11.06 -25.21 -30.35
N ILE A 356 10.94 -26.18 -31.27
CA ILE A 356 10.73 -25.93 -32.71
C ILE A 356 9.34 -25.32 -32.97
N LYS A 357 8.27 -25.92 -32.43
CA LYS A 357 6.89 -25.43 -32.59
C LYS A 357 6.31 -24.96 -31.25
N LYS A 358 6.36 -23.66 -31.01
CA LYS A 358 5.95 -23.02 -29.75
C LYS A 358 4.42 -22.83 -29.72
N SER A 359 3.76 -23.29 -28.66
CA SER A 359 2.34 -23.03 -28.42
C SER A 359 2.12 -21.67 -27.73
N LEU A 360 0.92 -21.09 -27.85
CA LEU A 360 0.55 -19.86 -27.14
C LEU A 360 0.72 -20.00 -25.61
N SER A 361 0.48 -21.20 -25.05
CA SER A 361 0.67 -21.47 -23.63
C SER A 361 2.12 -21.28 -23.16
N ILE A 362 3.11 -21.66 -23.98
CA ILE A 362 4.54 -21.49 -23.67
C ILE A 362 4.94 -20.02 -23.77
N TYR A 363 4.49 -19.31 -24.82
CA TYR A 363 4.66 -17.85 -24.92
C TYR A 363 4.07 -17.13 -23.70
N GLY A 364 2.87 -17.53 -23.26
CA GLY A 364 2.20 -16.95 -22.10
C GLY A 364 2.98 -17.14 -20.79
N ILE A 365 3.57 -18.31 -20.56
CA ILE A 365 4.44 -18.52 -19.38
C ILE A 365 5.69 -17.64 -19.44
N MET A 366 6.33 -17.57 -20.60
CA MET A 366 7.52 -16.74 -20.77
C MET A 366 7.21 -15.26 -20.54
N MET A 367 6.18 -14.72 -21.18
CA MET A 367 5.75 -13.33 -20.98
C MET A 367 5.40 -13.06 -19.52
N LYS A 368 4.58 -13.92 -18.89
CA LYS A 368 4.24 -13.79 -17.45
C LYS A 368 5.48 -13.81 -16.57
N GLY A 369 6.42 -14.72 -16.85
CA GLY A 369 7.68 -14.82 -16.13
C GLY A 369 8.56 -13.58 -16.30
N TYR A 370 8.66 -13.04 -17.51
CA TYR A 370 9.42 -11.83 -17.81
C TYR A 370 8.87 -10.62 -17.07
N ILE A 371 7.55 -10.47 -17.09
CA ILE A 371 6.84 -9.43 -16.32
C ILE A 371 7.15 -9.59 -14.84
N LYS A 372 7.10 -10.80 -14.28
CA LYS A 372 7.35 -11.05 -12.86
C LYS A 372 8.80 -10.77 -12.44
N ASN A 373 9.78 -11.05 -13.31
CA ASN A 373 11.20 -10.79 -13.07
C ASN A 373 11.65 -9.38 -13.52
N ASN A 374 10.72 -8.42 -13.62
CA ASN A 374 10.98 -7.02 -14.00
C ASN A 374 11.75 -6.84 -15.32
N MET A 375 11.50 -7.70 -16.31
CA MET A 375 12.02 -7.58 -17.68
C MET A 375 10.89 -7.47 -18.72
N PRO A 376 10.05 -6.43 -18.66
CA PRO A 376 8.89 -6.29 -19.56
C PRO A 376 9.26 -6.09 -21.04
N ASN A 377 10.45 -5.55 -21.37
CA ASN A 377 10.92 -5.40 -22.77
C ASN A 377 10.99 -6.74 -23.50
N LYS A 378 11.56 -7.76 -22.85
CA LYS A 378 11.65 -9.13 -23.41
C LYS A 378 10.28 -9.77 -23.62
N ALA A 379 9.28 -9.41 -22.81
CA ALA A 379 7.91 -9.89 -23.02
C ALA A 379 7.29 -9.27 -24.28
N ILE A 380 7.58 -8.00 -24.57
CA ILE A 380 7.15 -7.31 -25.80
C ILE A 380 7.86 -7.89 -27.03
N GLU A 381 9.18 -8.11 -26.96
CA GLU A 381 9.95 -8.78 -28.03
C GLU A 381 9.37 -10.15 -28.40
N LEU A 382 8.98 -10.94 -27.40
CA LEU A 382 8.31 -12.23 -27.62
C LEU A 382 6.93 -12.08 -28.28
N PHE A 383 6.19 -11.02 -27.99
CA PHE A 383 4.87 -10.79 -28.59
C PHE A 383 4.99 -10.58 -30.11
N HIS A 384 6.03 -9.93 -30.60
CA HIS A 384 6.26 -9.75 -32.05
C HIS A 384 6.42 -11.07 -32.81
N GLN A 385 6.79 -12.16 -32.14
CA GLN A 385 6.91 -13.49 -32.76
C GLN A 385 5.54 -14.20 -32.91
N ILE A 386 4.46 -13.65 -32.34
CA ILE A 386 3.13 -14.26 -32.30
C ILE A 386 2.25 -13.66 -33.40
N LYS A 387 1.86 -14.48 -34.39
CA LYS A 387 1.00 -14.04 -35.50
C LYS A 387 -0.50 -13.89 -35.15
N LYS A 388 -1.01 -14.68 -34.21
CA LYS A 388 -2.43 -14.68 -33.80
C LYS A 388 -2.53 -14.84 -32.27
N PRO A 389 -2.57 -13.73 -31.52
CA PRO A 389 -2.65 -13.78 -30.07
C PRO A 389 -4.07 -14.13 -29.58
N ASP A 390 -4.16 -14.83 -28.44
CA ASP A 390 -5.42 -15.05 -27.71
C ASP A 390 -5.61 -14.00 -26.61
N GLU A 391 -6.75 -14.05 -25.90
CA GLU A 391 -7.07 -13.11 -24.80
C GLU A 391 -5.99 -13.08 -23.71
N ILE A 392 -5.37 -14.22 -23.41
CA ILE A 392 -4.39 -14.36 -22.33
C ILE A 392 -3.07 -13.68 -22.70
N ILE A 393 -2.60 -13.88 -23.93
CA ILE A 393 -1.40 -13.23 -24.45
C ILE A 393 -1.57 -11.71 -24.46
N ILE A 394 -2.75 -11.20 -24.84
CA ILE A 394 -3.01 -9.75 -24.84
C ILE A 394 -3.06 -9.20 -23.41
N ILE A 395 -3.64 -9.93 -22.44
CA ILE A 395 -3.55 -9.54 -21.02
C ILE A 395 -2.10 -9.41 -20.58
N PHE A 396 -1.22 -10.34 -20.97
CA PHE A 396 0.19 -10.24 -20.64
C PHE A 396 0.90 -9.09 -21.37
N LEU A 397 0.56 -8.81 -22.63
CA LEU A 397 1.05 -7.62 -23.33
C LEU A 397 0.64 -6.34 -22.60
N CYS A 398 -0.64 -6.20 -22.25
CA CYS A 398 -1.14 -5.05 -21.48
C CYS A 398 -0.41 -4.92 -20.14
N ASN A 399 -0.21 -6.01 -19.40
CA ASN A 399 0.53 -5.99 -18.14
C ASN A 399 2.02 -5.62 -18.32
N ALA A 400 2.65 -6.03 -19.42
CA ALA A 400 4.02 -5.64 -19.76
C ALA A 400 4.10 -4.14 -20.11
N GLY A 401 3.19 -3.66 -20.95
CA GLY A 401 3.09 -2.24 -21.30
C GLY A 401 2.78 -1.36 -20.08
N ALA A 402 1.87 -1.80 -19.21
CA ALA A 402 1.55 -1.16 -17.94
C ALA A 402 2.73 -1.11 -16.94
N LYS A 403 3.78 -1.90 -17.15
CA LYS A 403 5.04 -1.82 -16.36
C LYS A 403 6.09 -0.94 -17.03
N LEU A 404 6.10 -0.87 -18.36
CA LEU A 404 7.06 -0.08 -19.13
C LEU A 404 6.69 1.38 -19.22
N GLU A 405 5.39 1.67 -19.34
CA GLU A 405 4.86 3.02 -19.51
C GLU A 405 5.49 3.76 -20.72
N SER A 406 5.82 3.02 -21.78
CA SER A 406 6.46 3.53 -23.00
C SER A 406 5.46 3.76 -24.13
N THR A 407 5.81 4.68 -25.04
CA THR A 407 5.05 4.98 -26.27
C THR A 407 5.02 3.79 -27.23
N GLU A 408 6.12 3.05 -27.34
CA GLU A 408 6.21 1.82 -28.15
C GLU A 408 5.21 0.76 -27.68
N ALA A 409 5.16 0.50 -26.37
CA ALA A 409 4.20 -0.44 -25.79
C ALA A 409 2.74 0.02 -26.03
N LEU A 410 2.48 1.33 -25.97
CA LEU A 410 1.16 1.89 -26.26
C LEU A 410 0.73 1.62 -27.71
N HIS A 411 1.61 1.84 -28.68
CA HIS A 411 1.31 1.57 -30.10
C HIS A 411 0.99 0.09 -30.32
N LEU A 412 1.80 -0.80 -29.76
CA LEU A 412 1.61 -2.25 -29.89
C LEU A 412 0.32 -2.74 -29.24
N ILE A 413 -0.03 -2.21 -28.05
CA ILE A 413 -1.31 -2.54 -27.38
C ILE A 413 -2.49 -2.10 -28.24
N LYS A 414 -2.46 -0.90 -28.82
CA LYS A 414 -3.54 -0.43 -29.69
C LYS A 414 -3.69 -1.28 -30.95
N GLU A 415 -2.58 -1.64 -31.57
CA GLU A 415 -2.57 -2.53 -32.73
C GLU A 415 -3.13 -3.91 -32.38
N ALA A 416 -2.70 -4.50 -31.27
CA ALA A 416 -3.20 -5.78 -30.80
C ALA A 416 -4.72 -5.71 -30.48
N LEU A 417 -5.20 -4.62 -29.89
CA LEU A 417 -6.62 -4.42 -29.59
C LEU A 417 -7.48 -4.15 -30.83
N SER A 418 -6.93 -3.63 -31.92
CA SER A 418 -7.68 -3.40 -33.17
C SER A 418 -7.83 -4.66 -34.02
N GLN A 419 -6.88 -5.59 -33.92
CA GLN A 419 -6.85 -6.83 -34.70
C GLN A 419 -7.69 -7.98 -34.10
N ILE A 420 -8.24 -7.81 -32.90
CA ILE A 420 -8.92 -8.90 -32.17
C ILE A 420 -10.42 -8.99 -32.44
N PRO A 421 -11.00 -10.20 -32.32
CA PRO A 421 -12.44 -10.38 -32.44
C PRO A 421 -13.22 -9.55 -31.40
N LYS A 422 -14.35 -8.97 -31.81
CA LYS A 422 -15.22 -8.19 -30.91
C LYS A 422 -15.69 -9.01 -29.68
N SER A 423 -15.76 -10.33 -29.80
CA SER A 423 -16.12 -11.24 -28.71
C SER A 423 -15.17 -11.17 -27.51
N PHE A 424 -13.88 -10.87 -27.73
CA PHE A 424 -12.88 -10.82 -26.66
C PHE A 424 -13.11 -9.65 -25.69
N PHE A 425 -13.75 -8.57 -26.13
CA PHE A 425 -14.12 -7.44 -25.27
C PHE A 425 -15.23 -7.76 -24.27
N SER A 426 -15.82 -8.96 -24.33
CA SER A 426 -16.69 -9.46 -23.25
C SER A 426 -15.90 -9.89 -22.00
N ASN A 427 -14.60 -10.19 -22.15
CA ASN A 427 -13.76 -10.60 -21.03
C ASN A 427 -13.38 -9.38 -20.17
N VAL A 428 -13.98 -9.31 -18.98
CA VAL A 428 -13.77 -8.25 -17.99
C VAL A 428 -12.29 -8.06 -17.65
N ARG A 429 -11.51 -9.15 -17.53
CA ARG A 429 -10.08 -9.09 -17.17
C ARG A 429 -9.23 -8.49 -18.28
N LEU A 430 -9.54 -8.82 -19.54
CA LEU A 430 -8.87 -8.24 -20.70
C LEU A 430 -9.11 -6.73 -20.74
N VAL A 431 -10.37 -6.31 -20.66
CA VAL A 431 -10.74 -4.89 -20.70
C VAL A 431 -10.12 -4.12 -19.52
N ALA A 432 -10.19 -4.63 -18.29
CA ALA A 432 -9.56 -3.99 -17.14
C ALA A 432 -8.03 -3.86 -17.29
N SER A 433 -7.35 -4.90 -17.80
CA SER A 433 -5.90 -4.86 -18.04
C SER A 433 -5.54 -3.88 -19.17
N ALA A 434 -6.34 -3.83 -20.23
CA ALA A 434 -6.17 -2.87 -21.32
C ALA A 434 -6.37 -1.42 -20.84
N LEU A 435 -7.36 -1.16 -19.98
CA LEU A 435 -7.57 0.15 -19.37
C LEU A 435 -6.38 0.58 -18.48
N ASP A 436 -5.88 -0.30 -17.59
CA ASP A 436 -4.71 0.03 -16.74
C ASP A 436 -3.48 0.33 -17.61
N ALA A 437 -3.27 -0.42 -18.69
CA ALA A 437 -2.16 -0.18 -19.61
C ALA A 437 -2.30 1.13 -20.40
N LEU A 438 -3.44 1.37 -21.04
CA LEU A 438 -3.71 2.60 -21.79
C LEU A 438 -3.57 3.85 -20.90
N MET A 439 -4.18 3.81 -19.71
CA MET A 439 -4.07 4.90 -18.75
C MET A 439 -2.61 5.11 -18.32
N LYS A 440 -1.87 4.07 -17.94
CA LYS A 440 -0.47 4.25 -17.50
C LYS A 440 0.47 4.72 -18.59
N CYS A 441 0.26 4.31 -19.83
CA CYS A 441 1.02 4.76 -20.99
C CYS A 441 0.57 6.14 -21.52
N GLY A 442 -0.45 6.76 -20.93
CA GLY A 442 -0.83 8.15 -21.18
C GLY A 442 -1.96 8.37 -22.20
N ASP A 443 -2.61 7.32 -22.72
CA ASP A 443 -3.74 7.48 -23.64
C ASP A 443 -5.10 7.42 -22.94
N ILE A 444 -5.50 8.57 -22.38
CA ILE A 444 -6.73 8.72 -21.64
C ILE A 444 -7.96 8.61 -22.55
N LEU A 445 -7.89 9.11 -23.79
CA LEU A 445 -9.04 9.18 -24.70
C LEU A 445 -9.48 7.79 -25.19
N HIS A 446 -8.52 6.94 -25.57
CA HIS A 446 -8.84 5.56 -25.97
C HIS A 446 -9.34 4.74 -24.78
N ALA A 447 -8.77 4.95 -23.59
CA ALA A 447 -9.24 4.30 -22.37
C ALA A 447 -10.69 4.69 -22.05
N GLN A 448 -11.05 5.98 -22.13
CA GLN A 448 -12.42 6.46 -21.97
C GLN A 448 -13.37 5.86 -23.02
N SER A 449 -12.95 5.81 -24.29
CA SER A 449 -13.74 5.21 -25.36
C SER A 449 -14.01 3.72 -25.09
N LEU A 450 -12.99 2.97 -24.68
CA LEU A 450 -13.10 1.55 -24.37
C LEU A 450 -14.00 1.31 -23.13
N PHE A 451 -13.85 2.14 -22.09
CA PHE A 451 -14.66 2.07 -20.88
C PHE A 451 -16.14 2.35 -21.16
N ASN A 452 -16.44 3.34 -22.01
CA ASN A 452 -17.81 3.70 -22.38
C ASN A 452 -18.49 2.66 -23.27
N LYS A 453 -17.72 1.96 -24.12
CA LYS A 453 -18.22 0.86 -24.96
C LYS A 453 -18.53 -0.42 -24.18
N SER A 454 -18.00 -0.57 -22.96
CA SER A 454 -18.28 -1.73 -22.11
C SER A 454 -19.69 -1.65 -21.51
N LYS A 455 -20.52 -2.68 -21.79
CA LYS A 455 -21.89 -2.76 -21.25
C LYS A 455 -21.93 -3.06 -19.74
N ASN A 456 -21.03 -3.93 -19.25
CA ASN A 456 -20.93 -4.32 -17.84
C ASN A 456 -19.61 -3.82 -17.23
N LYS A 457 -19.66 -2.66 -16.61
CA LYS A 457 -18.51 -2.04 -15.94
C LYS A 457 -18.30 -2.67 -14.57
N SER A 458 -17.20 -3.39 -14.40
CA SER A 458 -16.83 -3.97 -13.10
C SER A 458 -16.04 -2.99 -12.24
N LEU A 459 -15.97 -3.22 -10.92
CA LEU A 459 -15.12 -2.45 -10.00
C LEU A 459 -13.65 -2.41 -10.46
N SER A 460 -13.14 -3.50 -11.05
CA SER A 460 -11.77 -3.53 -11.59
C SER A 460 -11.54 -2.55 -12.76
N MET A 461 -12.56 -2.31 -13.59
CA MET A 461 -12.50 -1.31 -14.67
C MET A 461 -12.56 0.11 -14.11
N TYR A 462 -13.45 0.36 -13.15
CA TYR A 462 -13.51 1.65 -12.44
C TYR A 462 -12.19 1.96 -11.73
N GLY A 463 -11.61 0.98 -11.04
CA GLY A 463 -10.33 1.11 -10.35
C GLY A 463 -9.17 1.42 -11.30
N ALA A 464 -9.10 0.75 -12.46
CA ALA A 464 -8.09 1.05 -13.48
C ALA A 464 -8.19 2.49 -14.00
N MET A 465 -9.42 2.96 -14.29
CA MET A 465 -9.68 4.33 -14.74
C MET A 465 -9.37 5.36 -13.65
N MET A 466 -9.89 5.18 -12.42
CA MET A 466 -9.64 6.09 -11.30
C MET A 466 -8.15 6.20 -10.98
N LYS A 467 -7.44 5.07 -10.91
CA LYS A 467 -6.00 5.03 -10.70
C LYS A 467 -5.25 5.78 -11.81
N GLY A 468 -5.68 5.61 -13.05
CA GLY A 468 -5.15 6.34 -14.19
C GLY A 468 -5.35 7.85 -14.09
N TYR A 469 -6.56 8.30 -13.73
CA TYR A 469 -6.86 9.72 -13.56
C TYR A 469 -6.07 10.36 -12.43
N VAL A 470 -5.96 9.68 -11.29
CA VAL A 470 -5.09 10.11 -10.18
C VAL A 470 -3.65 10.23 -10.68
N LYS A 471 -3.12 9.24 -11.41
CA LYS A 471 -1.75 9.30 -11.95
C LYS A 471 -1.52 10.54 -12.83
N HIS A 472 -2.50 10.94 -13.63
CA HIS A 472 -2.41 12.08 -14.56
C HIS A 472 -2.87 13.42 -13.97
N ASN A 473 -2.92 13.54 -12.63
CA ASN A 473 -3.35 14.75 -11.93
C ASN A 473 -4.74 15.27 -12.37
N ARG A 474 -5.67 14.34 -12.59
CA ARG A 474 -7.07 14.59 -12.98
C ARG A 474 -8.04 14.09 -11.90
N PRO A 475 -7.99 14.62 -10.67
CA PRO A 475 -8.74 14.07 -9.55
C PRO A 475 -10.26 14.25 -9.68
N HIS A 476 -10.73 15.29 -10.36
CA HIS A 476 -12.16 15.56 -10.54
C HIS A 476 -12.84 14.47 -11.40
N GLU A 477 -12.21 14.02 -12.48
CA GLU A 477 -12.73 12.91 -13.30
C GLU A 477 -12.75 11.58 -12.52
N ALA A 478 -11.77 11.34 -11.63
CA ALA A 478 -11.77 10.17 -10.75
C ALA A 478 -12.95 10.18 -9.76
N ILE A 479 -13.24 11.33 -9.16
CA ILE A 479 -14.37 11.53 -8.24
C ILE A 479 -15.71 11.38 -8.99
N ALA A 480 -15.80 11.92 -10.21
CA ALA A 480 -16.99 11.77 -11.04
C ALA A 480 -17.29 10.30 -11.38
N LEU A 481 -16.26 9.49 -11.64
CA LEU A 481 -16.42 8.05 -11.82
C LEU A 481 -16.85 7.34 -10.53
N PHE A 482 -16.27 7.71 -9.39
CA PHE A 482 -16.64 7.15 -8.09
C PHE A 482 -18.14 7.34 -7.80
N ASN A 483 -18.69 8.51 -8.11
CA ASN A 483 -20.10 8.83 -7.88
C ASN A 483 -21.08 7.96 -8.71
N GLN A 484 -20.60 7.23 -9.72
CA GLN A 484 -21.40 6.28 -10.50
C GLN A 484 -21.47 4.90 -9.85
N ILE A 485 -20.67 4.64 -8.81
CA ILE A 485 -20.55 3.34 -8.14
C ILE A 485 -21.49 3.32 -6.93
N LYS A 486 -22.38 2.32 -6.88
CA LYS A 486 -23.31 2.16 -5.73
C LYS A 486 -22.65 1.52 -4.52
N ASP A 487 -21.82 0.50 -4.74
CA ASP A 487 -21.18 -0.28 -3.67
C ASP A 487 -19.66 -0.39 -3.94
N PRO A 488 -18.86 0.57 -3.45
CA PRO A 488 -17.42 0.59 -3.67
C PRO A 488 -16.69 -0.33 -2.69
N ASP A 489 -15.71 -1.08 -3.20
CA ASP A 489 -14.80 -1.87 -2.37
C ASP A 489 -13.68 -1.01 -1.73
N GLU A 490 -12.86 -1.63 -0.87
CA GLU A 490 -11.73 -0.99 -0.20
C GLU A 490 -10.76 -0.31 -1.18
N VAL A 491 -10.54 -0.91 -2.36
CA VAL A 491 -9.59 -0.41 -3.37
C VAL A 491 -10.12 0.87 -4.01
N ILE A 492 -11.40 0.91 -4.35
CA ILE A 492 -12.06 2.09 -4.93
C ILE A 492 -12.06 3.27 -3.94
N ILE A 493 -12.33 3.00 -2.65
CA ILE A 493 -12.32 4.04 -1.62
C ILE A 493 -10.90 4.57 -1.38
N LEU A 494 -9.89 3.70 -1.40
CA LEU A 494 -8.48 4.12 -1.34
C LEU A 494 -8.13 5.06 -2.52
N LEU A 495 -8.57 4.72 -3.74
CA LEU A 495 -8.34 5.57 -4.91
C LEU A 495 -9.08 6.91 -4.82
N LEU A 496 -10.26 6.94 -4.19
CA LEU A 496 -10.99 8.17 -3.91
C LEU A 496 -10.19 9.07 -2.95
N PHE A 497 -9.67 8.53 -1.85
CA PHE A 497 -8.86 9.31 -0.92
C PHE A 497 -7.57 9.83 -1.56
N ASN A 498 -6.92 9.05 -2.42
CA ASN A 498 -5.80 9.55 -3.21
C ASN A 498 -6.20 10.71 -4.15
N ALA A 499 -7.38 10.66 -4.77
CA ALA A 499 -7.89 11.76 -5.59
C ALA A 499 -8.17 13.02 -4.74
N TYR A 500 -8.78 12.85 -3.56
CA TYR A 500 -9.00 13.94 -2.61
C TYR A 500 -7.69 14.56 -2.11
N ALA A 501 -6.71 13.72 -1.80
CA ALA A 501 -5.37 14.13 -1.39
C ALA A 501 -4.68 14.99 -2.47
N GLN A 502 -4.93 14.75 -3.76
CA GLN A 502 -4.39 15.57 -4.85
C GLN A 502 -5.04 16.95 -4.97
N ILE A 503 -6.33 17.07 -4.63
CA ILE A 503 -7.02 18.36 -4.65
C ILE A 503 -6.56 19.22 -3.46
N GLY A 504 -6.48 18.64 -2.26
CA GLY A 504 -5.96 19.33 -1.07
C GLY A 504 -6.71 20.61 -0.71
N SER A 505 -8.01 20.71 -1.01
CA SER A 505 -8.82 21.90 -0.72
C SER A 505 -9.77 21.69 0.46
N ASN A 506 -10.18 22.79 1.10
CA ASN A 506 -11.17 22.77 2.19
C ASN A 506 -12.55 22.26 1.75
N GLU A 507 -12.89 22.40 0.47
CA GLU A 507 -14.16 21.88 -0.09
C GLU A 507 -14.23 20.36 0.07
N VAL A 508 -13.13 19.69 -0.26
CA VAL A 508 -13.01 18.23 -0.22
C VAL A 508 -12.88 17.70 1.21
N LEU A 509 -12.39 18.51 2.16
CA LEU A 509 -12.29 18.11 3.57
C LEU A 509 -13.64 17.67 4.16
N SER A 510 -14.71 18.39 3.83
CA SER A 510 -16.07 18.04 4.26
C SER A 510 -16.52 16.67 3.72
N LEU A 511 -16.17 16.38 2.46
CA LEU A 511 -16.47 15.12 1.79
C LEU A 511 -15.64 13.97 2.35
N ILE A 512 -14.34 14.19 2.64
CA ILE A 512 -13.47 13.20 3.28
C ILE A 512 -14.07 12.79 4.64
N LYS A 513 -14.44 13.76 5.48
CA LYS A 513 -15.03 13.49 6.80
C LYS A 513 -16.34 12.72 6.69
N LYS A 514 -17.25 13.18 5.82
CA LYS A 514 -18.51 12.47 5.54
C LYS A 514 -18.24 11.04 5.10
N LYS A 515 -17.35 10.84 4.12
CA LYS A 515 -17.01 9.51 3.60
C LYS A 515 -16.38 8.63 4.67
N SER A 516 -15.51 9.17 5.53
CA SER A 516 -14.89 8.40 6.63
C SER A 516 -15.94 7.82 7.57
N LEU A 517 -17.03 8.54 7.85
CA LEU A 517 -18.13 8.06 8.69
C LEU A 517 -19.01 7.02 8.00
N GLU A 518 -19.08 7.04 6.67
CA GLU A 518 -19.85 6.08 5.86
C GLU A 518 -19.12 4.75 5.61
N ILE A 519 -17.80 4.70 5.83
CA ILE A 519 -17.00 3.51 5.54
C ILE A 519 -17.30 2.40 6.57
N PRO A 520 -17.56 1.15 6.13
CA PRO A 520 -17.73 0.03 7.03
C PRO A 520 -16.53 -0.15 7.97
N GLN A 521 -16.78 -0.41 9.26
CA GLN A 521 -15.70 -0.57 10.24
C GLN A 521 -14.71 -1.69 9.88
N SER A 522 -15.15 -2.70 9.09
CA SER A 522 -14.29 -3.75 8.55
C SER A 522 -13.17 -3.22 7.65
N PHE A 523 -13.41 -2.15 6.88
CA PHE A 523 -12.44 -1.60 5.93
C PHE A 523 -11.30 -0.85 6.64
N TYR A 524 -11.52 -0.38 7.86
CA TYR A 524 -10.47 0.21 8.71
C TYR A 524 -9.41 -0.81 9.16
N SER A 525 -9.61 -2.11 8.90
CA SER A 525 -8.56 -3.12 9.03
C SER A 525 -7.50 -3.04 7.92
N ASN A 526 -7.78 -2.35 6.82
CA ASN A 526 -6.86 -2.18 5.71
C ASN A 526 -5.94 -0.97 5.97
N ASP A 527 -4.68 -1.28 6.32
CA ASP A 527 -3.66 -0.29 6.66
C ASP A 527 -3.40 0.76 5.57
N TYR A 528 -3.53 0.38 4.30
CA TYR A 528 -3.30 1.27 3.16
C TYR A 528 -4.45 2.26 2.98
N LEU A 529 -5.68 1.85 3.27
CA LEU A 529 -6.85 2.72 3.24
C LEU A 529 -6.72 3.81 4.32
N VAL A 530 -6.38 3.41 5.55
CA VAL A 530 -6.20 4.35 6.67
C VAL A 530 -5.04 5.31 6.39
N ALA A 531 -3.92 4.82 5.86
CA ALA A 531 -2.80 5.69 5.48
C ALA A 531 -3.17 6.69 4.37
N SER A 532 -3.97 6.28 3.38
CA SER A 532 -4.47 7.16 2.31
C SER A 532 -5.45 8.21 2.85
N LEU A 533 -6.34 7.83 3.78
CA LEU A 533 -7.22 8.76 4.48
C LEU A 533 -6.42 9.78 5.30
N LEU A 534 -5.38 9.34 6.03
CA LEU A 534 -4.49 10.25 6.75
C LEU A 534 -3.79 11.23 5.80
N ASP A 535 -3.24 10.76 4.68
CA ASP A 535 -2.60 11.64 3.68
C ASP A 535 -3.59 12.66 3.09
N ALA A 536 -4.83 12.25 2.82
CA ALA A 536 -5.88 13.14 2.35
C ALA A 536 -6.24 14.23 3.38
N LEU A 537 -6.42 13.86 4.64
CA LEU A 537 -6.71 14.80 5.74
C LEU A 537 -5.57 15.79 5.95
N ILE A 538 -4.33 15.29 5.93
CA ILE A 538 -3.11 16.09 6.09
C ILE A 538 -2.94 17.09 4.94
N LYS A 539 -3.23 16.68 3.70
CA LYS A 539 -3.12 17.59 2.55
C LYS A 539 -4.22 18.64 2.50
N CYS A 540 -5.38 18.36 3.10
CA CYS A 540 -6.46 19.33 3.35
C CYS A 540 -6.28 20.14 4.66
N ASP A 541 -5.08 20.12 5.26
CA ASP A 541 -4.70 20.90 6.46
C ASP A 541 -5.56 20.61 7.72
N ASP A 542 -6.08 19.39 7.88
CA ASP A 542 -6.73 18.92 9.12
C ASP A 542 -5.88 17.88 9.85
N LEU A 543 -4.74 18.33 10.38
CA LEU A 543 -3.83 17.49 11.16
C LEU A 543 -4.47 17.01 12.47
N VAL A 544 -5.39 17.76 13.06
CA VAL A 544 -6.01 17.41 14.35
C VAL A 544 -6.87 16.16 14.20
N TYR A 545 -7.71 16.11 13.17
CA TYR A 545 -8.52 14.93 12.88
C TYR A 545 -7.66 13.75 12.41
N ALA A 546 -6.62 14.01 11.62
CA ALA A 546 -5.66 12.97 11.24
C ALA A 546 -4.97 12.35 12.48
N GLN A 547 -4.57 13.17 13.45
CA GLN A 547 -3.91 12.71 14.66
C GLN A 547 -4.86 11.93 15.58
N SER A 548 -6.14 12.30 15.68
CA SER A 548 -7.13 11.52 16.43
C SER A 548 -7.41 10.17 15.78
N LEU A 549 -7.47 10.11 14.45
CA LEU A 549 -7.60 8.86 13.70
C LEU A 549 -6.36 7.97 13.86
N PHE A 550 -5.16 8.55 13.81
CA PHE A 550 -3.91 7.83 14.02
C PHE A 550 -3.82 7.22 15.43
N ASN A 551 -4.22 7.98 16.45
CA ASN A 551 -4.20 7.53 17.84
C ASN A 551 -5.27 6.48 18.15
N SER A 552 -6.42 6.53 17.48
CA SER A 552 -7.51 5.55 17.68
C SER A 552 -7.29 4.24 16.92
N SER A 553 -6.33 4.17 16.00
CA SER A 553 -6.00 2.92 15.30
C SER A 553 -5.36 1.90 16.23
N ARG A 554 -5.87 0.66 16.17
CA ARG A 554 -5.37 -0.47 16.98
C ARG A 554 -4.01 -0.99 16.52
N CYS A 555 -3.73 -0.92 15.22
CA CYS A 555 -2.48 -1.36 14.61
C CYS A 555 -1.92 -0.22 13.77
N LYS A 556 -0.88 0.46 14.27
CA LYS A 556 -0.18 1.51 13.52
C LYS A 556 0.83 0.86 12.60
N THR A 557 0.76 1.17 11.30
CA THR A 557 1.72 0.67 10.31
C THR A 557 2.73 1.72 9.92
N ILE A 558 3.81 1.26 9.28
CA ILE A 558 4.85 2.14 8.72
C ILE A 558 4.28 3.19 7.75
N SER A 559 3.25 2.85 6.98
CA SER A 559 2.59 3.78 6.06
C SER A 559 1.86 4.89 6.80
N MET A 560 1.21 4.56 7.92
CA MET A 560 0.52 5.54 8.77
C MET A 560 1.53 6.47 9.47
N PHE A 561 2.61 5.92 10.03
CA PHE A 561 3.69 6.73 10.59
C PHE A 561 4.30 7.66 9.54
N GLY A 562 4.55 7.16 8.32
CA GLY A 562 5.06 7.97 7.21
C GLY A 562 4.13 9.12 6.82
N ALA A 563 2.82 8.86 6.70
CA ALA A 563 1.83 9.91 6.43
C ALA A 563 1.83 10.97 7.54
N MET A 564 1.78 10.54 8.81
CA MET A 564 1.70 11.43 9.96
C MET A 564 2.97 12.28 10.13
N MET A 565 4.15 11.66 9.99
CA MET A 565 5.45 12.34 10.04
C MET A 565 5.61 13.35 8.89
N SER A 566 5.15 13.00 7.68
CA SER A 566 5.12 13.93 6.54
C SER A 566 4.24 15.14 6.83
N GLY A 567 3.04 14.94 7.37
CA GLY A 567 2.12 16.02 7.76
C GLY A 567 2.68 16.93 8.85
N LEU A 568 3.26 16.35 9.90
CA LEU A 568 3.89 17.13 10.97
C LEU A 568 5.06 17.96 10.46
N ASN A 569 5.88 17.42 9.55
CA ASN A 569 6.94 18.18 8.91
C ASN A 569 6.38 19.32 8.03
N LYS A 570 5.25 19.12 7.32
CA LYS A 570 4.59 20.17 6.53
C LYS A 570 4.18 21.35 7.41
N GLU A 571 3.65 21.09 8.60
CA GLU A 571 3.27 22.12 9.58
C GLU A 571 4.46 22.70 10.38
N ASN A 572 5.70 22.32 10.05
CA ASN A 572 6.90 22.68 10.82
C ASN A 572 6.83 22.28 12.30
N ASN A 573 6.34 21.07 12.57
CA ASN A 573 6.34 20.43 13.90
C ASN A 573 7.37 19.29 13.98
N PRO A 574 8.68 19.53 13.76
CA PRO A 574 9.68 18.48 13.66
C PRO A 574 9.86 17.67 14.95
N PHE A 575 9.55 18.24 16.11
CA PHE A 575 9.70 17.56 17.40
C PHE A 575 8.67 16.47 17.62
N LYS A 576 7.41 16.73 17.22
CA LYS A 576 6.37 15.69 17.20
C LYS A 576 6.75 14.58 16.20
N THR A 577 7.39 14.93 15.09
CA THR A 577 7.93 13.95 14.13
C THR A 577 8.99 13.05 14.78
N LEU A 578 9.93 13.60 15.56
CA LEU A 578 10.91 12.80 16.30
C LEU A 578 10.27 11.91 17.37
N SER A 579 9.27 12.43 18.10
CA SER A 579 8.52 11.65 19.08
C SER A 579 7.82 10.46 18.44
N LEU A 580 7.16 10.65 17.28
CA LEU A 580 6.52 9.57 16.54
C LEU A 580 7.53 8.57 15.99
N PHE A 581 8.71 9.01 15.55
CA PHE A 581 9.78 8.12 15.12
C PHE A 581 10.25 7.21 16.27
N ASN A 582 10.43 7.78 17.46
CA ASN A 582 10.79 7.01 18.65
C ASN A 582 9.66 6.06 19.09
N GLU A 583 8.39 6.49 19.04
CA GLU A 583 7.22 5.61 19.29
C GLU A 583 7.18 4.43 18.32
N MET A 584 7.45 4.68 17.03
CA MET A 584 7.52 3.63 16.02
C MET A 584 8.63 2.62 16.34
N LYS A 585 9.80 3.11 16.77
CA LYS A 585 10.97 2.29 17.14
C LYS A 585 10.70 1.45 18.37
N THR A 586 10.13 2.03 19.43
CA THR A 586 9.76 1.28 20.65
C THR A 586 8.68 0.24 20.38
N SER A 587 7.84 0.45 19.36
CA SER A 587 6.85 -0.51 18.89
C SER A 587 7.44 -1.65 18.03
N GLY A 588 8.76 -1.68 17.79
CA GLY A 588 9.44 -2.73 17.03
C GLY A 588 9.21 -2.69 15.51
N ILE A 589 8.66 -1.59 14.97
CA ILE A 589 8.39 -1.44 13.55
C ILE A 589 9.68 -1.02 12.84
N LYS A 590 10.12 -1.82 11.85
CA LYS A 590 11.33 -1.52 11.07
C LYS A 590 11.09 -0.32 10.14
N SER A 591 12.01 0.64 10.18
CA SER A 591 11.98 1.82 9.30
C SER A 591 12.28 1.47 7.84
N ASN A 592 11.77 2.29 6.92
CA ASN A 592 12.09 2.24 5.50
C ASN A 592 12.64 3.59 5.04
N ARG A 593 13.00 3.69 3.75
CA ARG A 593 13.52 4.92 3.12
C ARG A 593 12.63 6.15 3.38
N ILE A 594 11.30 6.01 3.27
CA ILE A 594 10.36 7.12 3.43
C ILE A 594 10.44 7.69 4.85
N ILE A 595 10.46 6.82 5.86
CA ILE A 595 10.61 7.24 7.26
C ILE A 595 11.93 7.97 7.48
N TYR A 596 13.04 7.46 6.95
CA TYR A 596 14.34 8.12 7.10
C TYR A 596 14.37 9.49 6.41
N LEU A 597 13.74 9.65 5.24
CA LEU A 597 13.59 10.96 4.61
C LEU A 597 12.75 11.92 5.47
N CYS A 598 11.66 11.45 6.08
CA CYS A 598 10.87 12.24 7.02
C CYS A 598 11.67 12.61 8.28
N LEU A 599 12.50 11.70 8.80
CA LEU A 599 13.39 11.95 9.93
C LEU A 599 14.43 13.02 9.58
N ILE A 600 15.15 12.86 8.47
CA ILE A 600 16.15 13.83 8.00
C ILE A 600 15.50 15.20 7.76
N LYS A 601 14.28 15.24 7.23
CA LYS A 601 13.53 16.49 7.05
C LYS A 601 13.20 17.17 8.39
N ALA A 602 12.80 16.41 9.41
CA ALA A 602 12.55 16.94 10.75
C ALA A 602 13.85 17.50 11.35
N LEU A 603 14.95 16.75 11.27
CA LEU A 603 16.28 17.17 11.72
C LEU A 603 16.76 18.45 11.01
N SER A 604 16.56 18.52 9.68
CA SER A 604 16.80 19.72 8.86
C SER A 604 15.99 20.93 9.34
N GLN A 605 14.77 20.74 9.85
CA GLN A 605 13.97 21.84 10.41
C GLN A 605 14.49 22.30 11.77
N ILE A 606 14.97 21.38 12.62
CA ILE A 606 15.53 21.67 13.95
C ILE A 606 16.85 22.44 13.82
N GLY A 607 17.74 21.97 12.92
CA GLY A 607 19.02 22.61 12.62
C GLY A 607 20.10 22.43 13.70
N ASP A 608 19.97 21.44 14.59
CA ASP A 608 20.97 21.13 15.62
C ASP A 608 21.91 20.02 15.16
N TYR A 609 23.22 20.30 15.06
CA TYR A 609 24.20 19.35 14.54
C TYR A 609 24.34 18.09 15.42
N SER A 610 24.34 18.26 16.75
CA SER A 610 24.57 17.15 17.68
C SER A 610 23.47 16.09 17.58
N LEU A 611 22.22 16.56 17.54
CA LEU A 611 21.05 15.74 17.36
C LEU A 611 21.02 15.10 15.97
N CYS A 612 21.38 15.86 14.93
CA CYS A 612 21.44 15.32 13.58
C CYS A 612 22.44 14.17 13.49
N LYS A 613 23.64 14.33 14.06
CA LYS A 613 24.68 13.31 14.07
C LYS A 613 24.20 12.03 14.77
N SER A 614 23.59 12.13 15.95
CA SER A 614 23.14 10.95 16.70
C SER A 614 22.10 10.14 15.92
N PHE A 615 21.14 10.78 15.26
CA PHE A 615 20.13 10.07 14.48
C PHE A 615 20.67 9.51 13.16
N ILE A 616 21.68 10.14 12.56
CA ILE A 616 22.29 9.64 11.32
C ILE A 616 23.08 8.36 11.57
N GLU A 617 23.75 8.24 12.72
CA GLU A 617 24.41 7.00 13.13
C GLU A 617 23.43 5.83 13.28
N GLU A 618 22.13 6.10 13.46
CA GLU A 618 21.08 5.07 13.48
C GLU A 618 20.58 4.63 12.09
N ILE A 619 20.95 5.34 11.01
CA ILE A 619 20.49 5.04 9.65
C ILE A 619 21.40 3.96 9.03
N PRO A 620 20.85 2.83 8.55
CA PRO A 620 21.64 1.79 7.89
C PRO A 620 22.41 2.30 6.67
N ASN A 621 23.67 1.87 6.51
CA ASN A 621 24.57 2.31 5.44
C ASN A 621 23.98 2.24 4.02
N HIS A 622 23.18 1.22 3.71
CA HIS A 622 22.59 1.08 2.38
C HIS A 622 21.58 2.19 2.04
N PHE A 623 20.97 2.85 3.04
CA PHE A 623 20.14 4.04 2.82
C PHE A 623 20.98 5.32 2.70
N LEU A 624 22.15 5.39 3.34
CA LEU A 624 23.05 6.55 3.26
C LEU A 624 23.73 6.71 1.89
N ILE A 625 23.75 5.64 1.08
CA ILE A 625 24.30 5.65 -0.29
C ILE A 625 23.23 6.06 -1.32
N ASP A 626 21.95 6.08 -0.93
CA ASP A 626 20.87 6.50 -1.83
C ASP A 626 20.92 8.00 -2.11
N ASN A 627 20.88 8.38 -3.40
CA ASN A 627 20.97 9.77 -3.83
C ASN A 627 19.95 10.70 -3.16
N GLN A 628 18.69 10.27 -2.97
CA GLN A 628 17.68 11.13 -2.34
C GLN A 628 18.00 11.35 -0.85
N CYS A 629 18.49 10.32 -0.16
CA CYS A 629 18.97 10.45 1.21
C CYS A 629 20.19 11.38 1.28
N GLN A 630 21.17 11.22 0.40
CA GLN A 630 22.37 12.07 0.35
C GLN A 630 22.01 13.55 0.12
N THR A 631 21.12 13.84 -0.83
CA THR A 631 20.60 15.19 -1.05
C THR A 631 19.86 15.75 0.17
N ALA A 632 19.04 14.93 0.84
CA ALA A 632 18.38 15.35 2.08
C ALA A 632 19.37 15.61 3.23
N LEU A 633 20.45 14.82 3.31
CA LEU A 633 21.54 15.01 4.28
C LEU A 633 22.33 16.29 4.00
N ILE A 634 22.60 16.61 2.73
CA ILE A 634 23.22 17.88 2.33
C ILE A 634 22.38 19.05 2.81
N ASP A 635 21.06 19.06 2.53
CA ASP A 635 20.14 20.11 3.01
C ASP A 635 20.13 20.22 4.54
N MET A 636 20.12 19.08 5.23
CA MET A 636 20.13 19.02 6.69
C MET A 636 21.43 19.57 7.28
N TYR A 637 22.61 19.13 6.79
CA TYR A 637 23.89 19.60 7.30
C TYR A 637 24.12 21.07 6.94
N GLY A 638 23.71 21.49 5.74
CA GLY A 638 23.70 22.89 5.33
C GLY A 638 22.87 23.75 6.28
N LYS A 639 21.65 23.31 6.64
CA LYS A 639 20.77 23.99 7.60
C LYS A 639 21.19 23.89 9.06
N SER A 640 22.10 22.99 9.38
CA SER A 640 22.71 22.83 10.71
C SER A 640 24.06 23.55 10.81
N GLY A 641 24.43 24.38 9.83
CA GLY A 641 25.68 25.13 9.85
C GLY A 641 26.94 24.27 9.78
N CYS A 642 26.85 23.05 9.24
CA CYS A 642 27.97 22.10 9.14
C CYS A 642 28.29 21.82 7.67
N ILE A 643 28.72 22.87 6.98
CA ILE A 643 28.91 22.85 5.52
C ILE A 643 29.97 21.84 5.07
N ASP A 644 31.01 21.59 5.88
CA ASP A 644 32.06 20.62 5.55
C ASP A 644 31.51 19.19 5.43
N GLN A 645 30.57 18.82 6.29
CA GLN A 645 29.91 17.50 6.22
C GLN A 645 29.01 17.40 4.99
N ALA A 646 28.28 18.47 4.66
CA ALA A 646 27.49 18.54 3.43
C ALA A 646 28.39 18.37 2.19
N LYS A 647 29.54 19.06 2.16
CA LYS A 647 30.52 18.96 1.08
C LYS A 647 31.09 17.55 0.93
N GLN A 648 31.47 16.90 2.04
CA GLN A 648 31.97 15.52 2.01
C GLN A 648 30.96 14.52 1.45
N ILE A 649 29.66 14.71 1.72
CA ILE A 649 28.60 13.86 1.16
C ILE A 649 28.45 14.13 -0.33
N PHE A 650 28.41 15.41 -0.72
CA PHE A 650 28.30 15.84 -2.12
C PHE A 650 29.43 15.26 -2.99
N GLU A 651 30.67 15.33 -2.52
CA GLU A 651 31.84 14.79 -3.24
C GLU A 651 31.83 13.26 -3.38
N LYS A 652 31.10 12.55 -2.50
CA LYS A 652 30.99 11.08 -2.51
C LYS A 652 29.78 10.56 -3.29
N MET A 653 28.93 11.42 -3.84
CA MET A 653 27.75 10.99 -4.59
C MET A 653 28.16 10.28 -5.89
N SER A 654 27.69 9.03 -6.08
CA SER A 654 28.03 8.23 -7.27
C SER A 654 27.37 8.72 -8.55
N GLN A 655 26.21 9.37 -8.43
CA GLN A 655 25.48 9.99 -9.54
C GLN A 655 25.10 11.40 -9.12
N LEU A 656 25.77 12.38 -9.69
CA LEU A 656 25.50 13.76 -9.39
C LEU A 656 24.37 14.28 -10.29
N ASP A 657 23.18 14.39 -9.71
CA ASP A 657 22.01 14.92 -10.41
C ASP A 657 21.81 16.42 -10.13
N HIS A 658 20.88 17.04 -10.85
CA HIS A 658 20.56 18.45 -10.69
C HIS A 658 20.10 18.80 -9.27
N ILE A 659 19.44 17.86 -8.57
CA ILE A 659 18.91 18.06 -7.23
C ILE A 659 20.05 18.16 -6.21
N GLY A 660 21.09 17.32 -6.34
CA GLY A 660 22.31 17.38 -5.53
C GLY A 660 23.04 18.72 -5.66
N TYR A 661 23.24 19.20 -6.90
CA TYR A 661 23.80 20.54 -7.15
C TYR A 661 22.98 21.64 -6.49
N THR A 662 21.66 21.67 -6.72
CA THR A 662 20.77 22.67 -6.12
C THR A 662 20.83 22.66 -4.59
N ALA A 663 20.85 21.47 -3.97
CA ALA A 663 20.94 21.35 -2.51
C ALA A 663 22.25 21.90 -1.95
N MET A 664 23.37 21.67 -2.63
CA MET A 664 24.67 22.20 -2.21
C MET A 664 24.79 23.71 -2.43
N ILE A 665 24.32 24.23 -3.57
CA ILE A 665 24.24 25.68 -3.86
C ILE A 665 23.41 26.39 -2.79
N ASN A 666 22.24 25.83 -2.44
CA ASN A 666 21.40 26.36 -1.37
C ASN A 666 22.10 26.33 -0.01
N SER A 667 22.84 25.25 0.29
CA SER A 667 23.59 25.11 1.54
C SER A 667 24.70 26.15 1.65
N TYR A 668 25.44 26.42 0.57
CA TYR A 668 26.41 27.52 0.53
C TYR A 668 25.74 28.89 0.73
N GLY A 669 24.63 29.16 0.04
CA GLY A 669 23.88 30.42 0.17
C GLY A 669 23.34 30.67 1.58
N LEU A 670 22.84 29.64 2.26
CA LEU A 670 22.38 29.75 3.65
C LEU A 670 23.52 30.06 4.62
N ASN A 671 24.74 29.62 4.34
CA ASN A 671 25.91 29.81 5.21
C ASN A 671 26.76 31.05 4.86
N GLY A 672 26.28 31.91 3.95
CA GLY A 672 27.00 33.12 3.53
C GLY A 672 28.18 32.86 2.58
N MET A 673 28.25 31.67 1.98
CA MET A 673 29.30 31.26 1.05
C MET A 673 28.88 31.54 -0.40
N GLY A 674 28.51 32.79 -0.69
CA GLY A 674 27.93 33.17 -1.97
C GLY A 674 28.84 32.92 -3.18
N THR A 675 30.15 33.16 -3.04
CA THR A 675 31.11 32.94 -4.13
C THR A 675 31.20 31.46 -4.50
N GLN A 676 31.30 30.57 -3.50
CA GLN A 676 31.29 29.12 -3.74
C GLN A 676 29.96 28.64 -4.36
N ALA A 677 28.84 29.26 -3.98
CA ALA A 677 27.54 28.95 -4.57
C ALA A 677 27.49 29.32 -6.08
N VAL A 678 28.04 30.47 -6.46
CA VAL A 678 28.14 30.94 -7.85
C VAL A 678 29.10 30.06 -8.66
N GLU A 679 30.28 29.76 -8.12
CA GLU A 679 31.25 28.85 -8.77
C GLU A 679 30.62 27.49 -9.08
N LEU A 680 29.94 26.88 -8.11
CA LEU A 680 29.29 25.59 -8.28
C LEU A 680 28.12 25.66 -9.29
N TYR A 681 27.39 26.78 -9.30
CA TYR A 681 26.34 27.03 -10.29
C TYR A 681 26.90 27.10 -11.73
N HIS A 682 28.09 27.69 -11.92
CA HIS A 682 28.72 27.72 -13.24
C HIS A 682 29.24 26.35 -13.70
N GLN A 683 29.64 25.48 -12.78
CA GLN A 683 30.03 24.09 -13.07
C GLN A 683 28.85 23.20 -13.48
N MET A 684 27.62 23.56 -13.08
CA MET A 684 26.42 22.79 -13.41
C MET A 684 26.06 22.91 -14.91
N PRO A 685 25.72 21.80 -15.61
CA PRO A 685 25.32 21.83 -17.02
C PRO A 685 24.13 22.77 -17.26
N LEU A 686 24.17 23.55 -18.35
CA LEU A 686 23.13 24.55 -18.66
C LEU A 686 21.72 23.94 -18.71
N GLU A 687 21.59 22.77 -19.36
CA GLU A 687 20.32 22.04 -19.53
C GLU A 687 19.74 21.50 -18.20
N SER A 688 20.57 21.39 -17.16
CA SER A 688 20.15 20.89 -15.85
C SER A 688 19.64 21.99 -14.93
N LYS A 689 19.88 23.26 -15.25
CA LYS A 689 19.51 24.40 -14.41
C LYS A 689 18.00 24.63 -14.48
N ASN A 690 17.36 24.61 -13.33
CA ASN A 690 15.92 24.83 -13.20
C ASN A 690 15.62 26.08 -12.37
N GLU A 691 14.34 26.46 -12.28
CA GLU A 691 13.87 27.63 -11.54
C GLU A 691 14.41 27.67 -10.09
N VAL A 692 14.39 26.53 -9.38
CA VAL A 692 14.84 26.44 -7.98
C VAL A 692 16.33 26.73 -7.87
N THR A 693 17.14 26.24 -8.81
CA THR A 693 18.59 26.47 -8.84
C THR A 693 18.90 27.95 -9.00
N HIS A 694 18.22 28.64 -9.93
CA HIS A 694 18.36 30.09 -10.11
C HIS A 694 17.99 30.88 -8.85
N ILE A 695 16.89 30.49 -8.19
CA ILE A 695 16.47 31.13 -6.92
C ILE A 695 17.54 30.94 -5.84
N CYS A 696 18.07 29.73 -5.68
CA CYS A 696 19.09 29.43 -4.66
C CYS A 696 20.37 30.25 -4.87
N VAL A 697 20.87 30.36 -6.10
CA VAL A 697 22.08 31.16 -6.39
C VAL A 697 21.82 32.66 -6.26
N LEU A 698 20.66 33.17 -6.69
CA LEU A 698 20.30 34.59 -6.52
C LEU A 698 20.14 34.96 -5.04
N ASN A 699 19.56 34.07 -4.22
CA ASN A 699 19.51 34.27 -2.78
C ASN A 699 20.90 34.24 -2.15
N ALA A 700 21.80 33.37 -2.62
CA ALA A 700 23.20 33.35 -2.18
C ALA A 700 23.92 34.68 -2.50
N CYS A 701 23.70 35.22 -3.70
CA CYS A 701 24.20 36.53 -4.09
C CYS A 701 23.60 37.66 -3.24
N SER A 702 22.27 37.66 -3.04
CA SER A 702 21.55 38.62 -2.19
C SER A 702 22.06 38.59 -0.74
N HIS A 703 22.45 37.43 -0.23
CA HIS A 703 22.96 37.32 1.14
C HIS A 703 24.43 37.69 1.29
N SER A 704 25.18 37.73 0.19
CA SER A 704 26.62 37.96 0.16
C SER A 704 27.02 39.27 -0.54
N GLY A 705 26.04 40.06 -1.01
CA GLY A 705 26.27 41.32 -1.73
C GLY A 705 26.84 41.16 -3.14
N LEU A 706 26.72 39.99 -3.78
CA LEU A 706 27.27 39.72 -5.12
C LEU A 706 26.32 40.19 -6.23
N VAL A 707 26.07 41.50 -6.28
CA VAL A 707 25.04 42.09 -7.17
C VAL A 707 25.38 41.89 -8.64
N ASP A 708 26.65 42.03 -9.04
CA ASP A 708 27.05 41.92 -10.44
C ASP A 708 26.90 40.49 -10.97
N GLU A 709 27.24 39.50 -10.15
CA GLU A 709 26.99 38.09 -10.46
C GLU A 709 25.48 37.81 -10.53
N ALA A 710 24.68 38.36 -9.61
CA ALA A 710 23.23 38.25 -9.67
C ALA A 710 22.65 38.83 -10.97
N ARG A 711 23.12 40.01 -11.41
CA ARG A 711 22.73 40.62 -12.69
C ARG A 711 23.10 39.73 -13.86
N SER A 712 24.33 39.24 -13.91
CA SER A 712 24.81 38.33 -14.96
C SER A 712 23.96 37.06 -15.05
N ILE A 713 23.71 36.39 -13.92
CA ILE A 713 22.89 35.18 -13.86
C ILE A 713 21.44 35.49 -14.28
N PHE A 714 20.88 36.61 -13.81
CA PHE A 714 19.53 37.02 -14.14
C PHE A 714 19.38 37.33 -15.64
N GLN A 715 20.33 38.01 -16.27
CA GLN A 715 20.27 38.31 -17.70
C GLN A 715 20.37 37.05 -18.57
N ASN A 716 21.19 36.09 -18.14
CA ASN A 716 21.45 34.86 -18.90
C ASN A 716 20.40 33.75 -18.71
N THR A 717 19.50 33.86 -17.71
CA THR A 717 18.41 32.87 -17.54
C THR A 717 17.26 33.13 -18.52
N GLN A 718 16.84 32.08 -19.22
CA GLN A 718 15.60 32.09 -20.01
C GLN A 718 14.35 31.93 -19.14
N ILE A 719 14.50 31.40 -17.92
CA ILE A 719 13.40 31.18 -16.97
C ILE A 719 13.20 32.48 -16.18
N LYS A 720 12.04 33.11 -16.40
CA LYS A 720 11.69 34.44 -15.89
C LYS A 720 10.38 34.39 -15.09
N THR A 721 10.41 33.74 -13.94
CA THR A 721 9.24 33.61 -13.04
C THR A 721 9.20 34.71 -11.98
N LEU A 722 8.02 34.92 -11.37
CA LEU A 722 7.83 35.86 -10.26
C LEU A 722 8.86 35.65 -9.13
N LYS A 723 9.20 34.41 -8.81
CA LYS A 723 10.16 34.09 -7.73
C LYS A 723 11.59 34.52 -8.06
N ILE A 724 12.01 34.32 -9.32
CA ILE A 724 13.33 34.76 -9.80
C ILE A 724 13.41 36.29 -9.78
N PHE A 725 12.38 36.98 -10.29
CA PHE A 725 12.27 38.44 -10.21
C PHE A 725 12.27 38.94 -8.76
N THR A 726 11.53 38.30 -7.86
CA THR A 726 11.50 38.65 -6.43
C THR A 726 12.89 38.50 -5.79
N SER A 727 13.63 37.44 -6.13
CA SER A 727 14.99 37.21 -5.61
C SER A 727 15.98 38.26 -6.11
N MET A 728 15.83 38.68 -7.37
CA MET A 728 16.63 39.77 -7.95
C MET A 728 16.30 41.13 -7.31
N VAL A 729 15.01 41.42 -7.10
CA VAL A 729 14.56 42.63 -6.39
C VAL A 729 15.06 42.65 -4.94
N ASP A 730 15.06 41.52 -4.23
CA ASP A 730 15.67 41.42 -2.89
C ASP A 730 17.18 41.69 -2.92
N CYS A 731 17.90 41.17 -3.93
CA CYS A 731 19.32 41.43 -4.08
C CYS A 731 19.63 42.92 -4.32
N LEU A 732 18.88 43.57 -5.22
CA LEU A 732 19.05 44.99 -5.54
C LEU A 732 18.62 45.89 -4.39
N SER A 733 17.52 45.57 -3.71
CA SER A 733 17.00 46.38 -2.61
C SER A 733 17.92 46.36 -1.39
N ARG A 734 18.58 45.23 -1.10
CA ARG A 734 19.60 45.14 -0.03
C ARG A 734 20.90 45.87 -0.36
N ALA A 735 21.20 46.02 -1.65
CA ALA A 735 22.33 46.81 -2.13
C ALA A 735 21.94 48.27 -2.43
N SER A 736 20.78 48.73 -1.96
CA SER A 736 20.27 50.10 -2.11
C SER A 736 20.05 50.57 -3.56
N PHE A 737 19.98 49.66 -4.54
CA PHE A 737 19.63 49.97 -5.94
C PHE A 737 18.10 50.03 -6.15
N PHE A 738 17.42 50.90 -5.40
CA PHE A 738 15.95 50.93 -5.35
C PHE A 738 15.27 51.27 -6.68
N GLU A 739 15.85 52.19 -7.46
CA GLU A 739 15.28 52.57 -8.76
C GLU A 739 15.34 51.43 -9.77
N GLU A 740 16.44 50.67 -9.79
CA GLU A 740 16.59 49.49 -10.64
C GLU A 740 15.62 48.38 -10.22
N ALA A 741 15.50 48.17 -8.90
CA ALA A 741 14.55 47.22 -8.34
C ALA A 741 13.08 47.58 -8.69
N GLN A 742 12.73 48.87 -8.65
CA GLN A 742 11.40 49.34 -9.07
C GLN A 742 11.17 49.13 -10.57
N LYS A 743 12.16 49.43 -11.43
CA LYS A 743 12.06 49.17 -12.88
C LYS A 743 11.77 47.70 -13.18
N LEU A 744 12.39 46.76 -12.46
CA LEU A 744 12.11 45.33 -12.61
C LEU A 744 10.70 44.94 -12.18
N ILE A 745 10.14 45.60 -11.14
CA ILE A 745 8.74 45.42 -10.75
C ILE A 745 7.83 45.88 -11.88
N ASP A 746 8.07 47.08 -12.42
CA ASP A 746 7.26 47.66 -13.49
C ASP A 746 7.31 46.79 -14.76
N GLU A 747 8.49 46.27 -15.14
CA GLU A 747 8.68 45.35 -16.26
C GLU A 747 7.89 44.03 -16.10
N PHE A 748 7.95 43.41 -14.91
CA PHE A 748 7.22 42.17 -14.65
C PHE A 748 5.72 42.41 -14.58
N GLU A 749 5.30 43.55 -14.02
CA GLU A 749 3.89 43.94 -13.88
C GLU A 749 3.20 44.13 -15.23
N HIS A 750 3.91 44.64 -16.23
CA HIS A 750 3.40 44.72 -17.61
C HIS A 750 3.04 43.33 -18.19
N ASN A 751 3.72 42.28 -17.74
CA ASN A 751 3.56 40.92 -18.25
C ASN A 751 2.65 40.03 -17.38
N GLN A 752 2.58 40.28 -16.06
CA GLN A 752 1.78 39.50 -15.11
C GLN A 752 1.21 40.37 -13.97
N GLN A 753 -0.03 40.07 -13.54
CA GLN A 753 -0.78 40.96 -12.64
C GLN A 753 -0.45 40.85 -11.13
N PHE A 754 0.22 39.78 -10.66
CA PHE A 754 0.48 39.58 -9.23
C PHE A 754 1.96 39.80 -8.87
N VAL A 755 2.29 41.00 -8.36
CA VAL A 755 3.66 41.44 -8.03
C VAL A 755 3.90 41.72 -6.54
N LEU A 756 2.92 41.41 -5.67
CA LEU A 756 2.98 41.69 -4.23
C LEU A 756 4.29 41.22 -3.54
N PRO A 757 4.84 40.01 -3.81
CA PRO A 757 6.10 39.58 -3.20
C PRO A 757 7.31 40.45 -3.55
N MET A 758 7.35 41.04 -4.74
CA MET A 758 8.44 41.91 -5.18
C MET A 758 8.40 43.24 -4.44
N TYR A 759 7.22 43.85 -4.28
CA TYR A 759 7.06 45.03 -3.44
C TYR A 759 7.44 44.79 -1.98
N MET A 760 7.11 43.61 -1.44
CA MET A 760 7.55 43.20 -0.08
C MET A 760 9.07 43.09 0.04
N ALA A 761 9.74 42.51 -0.97
CA ALA A 761 11.19 42.43 -1.03
C ALA A 761 11.85 43.83 -1.13
N LEU A 762 11.27 44.73 -1.92
CA LEU A 762 11.73 46.11 -2.03
C LEU A 762 11.59 46.85 -0.69
N LEU A 763 10.40 46.82 -0.08
CA LEU A 763 10.14 47.46 1.22
C LEU A 763 11.05 46.88 2.33
N SER A 764 11.41 45.60 2.26
CA SER A 764 12.33 44.96 3.21
C SER A 764 13.75 45.47 3.09
N GLY A 765 14.24 45.75 1.88
CA GLY A 765 15.55 46.36 1.65
C GLY A 765 15.61 47.81 2.15
N VAL A 766 14.58 48.61 1.86
CA VAL A 766 14.50 50.03 2.27
C VAL A 766 14.56 50.21 3.79
N ARG A 767 14.14 49.20 4.57
CA ARG A 767 14.25 49.22 6.04
C ARG A 767 15.69 49.45 6.51
N ASN A 768 16.67 48.89 5.82
CA ASN A 768 18.07 48.99 6.22
C ASN A 768 18.59 50.44 6.10
N ASP A 769 18.05 51.22 5.16
CA ASP A 769 18.43 52.60 4.90
C ASP A 769 17.59 53.63 5.70
N LYS A 770 16.63 53.16 6.51
CA LYS A 770 15.71 53.97 7.34
C LYS A 770 14.96 55.08 6.55
N ASN A 771 14.79 54.90 5.24
CA ASN A 771 14.14 55.87 4.36
C ASN A 771 12.61 55.74 4.44
N SER A 772 12.00 56.53 5.33
CA SER A 772 10.57 56.49 5.60
C SER A 772 9.72 57.03 4.43
N GLN A 773 10.23 58.00 3.68
CA GLN A 773 9.53 58.59 2.53
C GLN A 773 9.37 57.58 1.39
N LEU A 774 10.45 56.89 1.01
CA LEU A 774 10.40 55.85 -0.02
C LEU A 774 9.53 54.67 0.42
N SER A 775 9.61 54.29 1.70
CA SER A 775 8.78 53.22 2.28
C SER A 775 7.29 53.53 2.18
N GLN A 776 6.89 54.78 2.44
CA GLN A 776 5.50 55.23 2.30
C GLN A 776 5.06 55.22 0.84
N GLN A 777 5.89 55.69 -0.10
CA GLN A 777 5.59 55.66 -1.53
C GLN A 777 5.36 54.24 -2.04
N ILE A 778 6.20 53.28 -1.64
CA ILE A 778 6.04 51.86 -1.98
C ILE A 778 4.71 51.34 -1.44
N TYR A 779 4.41 51.61 -0.16
CA TYR A 779 3.17 51.16 0.46
C TYR A 779 1.92 51.76 -0.20
N ASP A 780 1.93 53.04 -0.56
CA ASP A 780 0.81 53.68 -1.25
C ASP A 780 0.56 53.07 -2.64
N ARG A 781 1.63 52.75 -3.38
CA ARG A 781 1.51 52.00 -4.65
C ARG A 781 0.90 50.62 -4.44
N MET A 782 1.35 49.88 -3.42
CA MET A 782 0.78 48.57 -3.07
C MET A 782 -0.71 48.68 -2.75
N LYS A 783 -1.11 49.70 -1.98
CA LYS A 783 -2.51 49.92 -1.59
C LYS A 783 -3.40 50.32 -2.77
N GLN A 784 -2.90 51.17 -3.67
CA GLN A 784 -3.61 51.53 -4.91
C GLN A 784 -3.81 50.31 -5.81
N ARG A 785 -2.81 49.41 -5.87
CA ARG A 785 -2.82 48.28 -6.79
C ARG A 785 -3.61 47.08 -6.28
N PHE A 786 -3.63 46.86 -4.96
CA PHE A 786 -4.29 45.72 -4.32
C PHE A 786 -5.40 46.18 -3.34
N PRO A 787 -6.43 46.93 -3.80
CA PRO A 787 -7.45 47.50 -2.92
C PRO A 787 -8.33 46.45 -2.21
N ASP A 788 -8.54 45.30 -2.85
CA ASP A 788 -9.41 44.21 -2.36
C ASP A 788 -8.69 43.22 -1.43
N ILE A 789 -7.37 43.33 -1.24
CA ILE A 789 -6.54 42.36 -0.52
C ILE A 789 -5.97 42.93 0.79
N ASN A 790 -6.75 43.74 1.52
CA ASN A 790 -6.30 44.45 2.73
C ASN A 790 -5.68 43.52 3.80
N ASN A 791 -6.20 42.30 3.98
CA ASN A 791 -5.62 41.34 4.94
C ASN A 791 -4.21 40.87 4.55
N SER A 792 -3.88 40.78 3.25
CA SER A 792 -2.57 40.35 2.77
C SER A 792 -1.53 41.46 2.79
N LEU A 793 -1.93 42.72 2.97
CA LEU A 793 -1.02 43.86 3.18
C LEU A 793 -0.53 43.99 4.63
N THR A 794 -1.09 43.18 5.56
CA THR A 794 -0.66 43.13 6.96
C THR A 794 0.87 43.05 7.16
N PRO A 795 1.63 42.19 6.44
CA PRO A 795 3.08 42.15 6.56
C PRO A 795 3.76 43.46 6.13
N ALA A 796 3.24 44.13 5.08
CA ALA A 796 3.75 45.40 4.60
C ALA A 796 3.52 46.51 5.63
N MET A 797 2.33 46.55 6.24
CA MET A 797 2.00 47.48 7.33
C MET A 797 2.89 47.29 8.55
N ILE A 798 3.14 46.04 8.97
CA ILE A 798 4.05 45.74 10.09
C ILE A 798 5.46 46.25 9.77
N LEU A 799 5.93 46.01 8.55
CA LEU A 799 7.25 46.45 8.11
C LEU A 799 7.35 47.98 8.07
N LEU A 800 6.34 48.67 7.52
CA LEU A 800 6.25 50.13 7.48
C LEU A 800 6.21 50.73 8.90
N ALA A 801 5.43 50.15 9.82
CA ALA A 801 5.40 50.59 11.22
C ALA A 801 6.77 50.45 11.92
N ASN A 802 7.51 49.37 11.61
CA ASN A 802 8.86 49.19 12.13
C ASN A 802 9.84 50.22 11.53
N ILE A 803 9.71 50.53 10.24
CA ILE A 803 10.54 51.57 9.59
C ILE A 803 10.26 52.94 10.23
N TYR A 804 8.99 53.33 10.38
CA TYR A 804 8.63 54.58 11.06
C TYR A 804 9.16 54.66 12.49
N ALA A 805 9.08 53.57 13.26
CA ALA A 805 9.67 53.52 14.59
C ALA A 805 11.20 53.71 14.55
N SER A 806 11.88 53.08 13.58
CA SER A 806 13.34 53.18 13.42
C SER A 806 13.83 54.56 12.94
N SER A 807 12.98 55.30 12.23
CA SER A 807 13.24 56.66 11.76
C SER A 807 12.80 57.74 12.78
N GLY A 808 12.26 57.35 13.94
CA GLY A 808 11.82 58.27 15.00
C GLY A 808 10.40 58.85 14.81
N GLU A 809 9.66 58.38 13.80
CA GLU A 809 8.31 58.86 13.47
C GLU A 809 7.22 58.10 14.24
N ILE A 810 7.23 58.25 15.57
CA ILE A 810 6.40 57.46 16.52
C ILE A 810 4.90 57.58 16.24
N ASN A 811 4.42 58.77 15.86
CA ASN A 811 3.00 59.00 15.58
C ASN A 811 2.52 58.17 14.38
N LYS A 812 3.24 58.21 13.26
CA LYS A 812 2.90 57.40 12.07
C LYS A 812 2.99 55.90 12.35
N ALA A 813 3.99 55.47 13.12
CA ALA A 813 4.08 54.08 13.56
C ALA A 813 2.88 53.64 14.41
N SER A 814 2.36 54.55 15.25
CA SER A 814 1.20 54.30 16.11
C SER A 814 -0.10 54.24 15.31
N ASP A 815 -0.26 55.12 14.32
CA ASP A 815 -1.41 55.12 13.41
C ASP A 815 -1.54 53.79 12.64
N ILE A 816 -0.44 53.29 12.10
CA ILE A 816 -0.42 51.99 11.40
C ILE A 816 -0.73 50.83 12.35
N LYS A 817 -0.28 50.87 13.62
CA LYS A 817 -0.62 49.84 14.62
C LYS A 817 -2.10 49.85 15.00
N ILE A 818 -2.71 51.03 15.11
CA ILE A 818 -4.15 51.15 15.34
C ILE A 818 -4.92 50.55 14.15
N GLN A 819 -4.48 50.80 12.92
CA GLN A 819 -5.05 50.16 11.73
C GLN A 819 -4.90 48.64 11.78
N LEU A 820 -3.70 48.11 12.10
CA LEU A 820 -3.45 46.67 12.25
C LEU A 820 -4.36 46.01 13.30
N ALA A 821 -4.60 46.68 14.43
CA ALA A 821 -5.49 46.19 15.48
C ALA A 821 -6.95 46.07 15.00
N LYS A 822 -7.43 47.03 14.20
CA LYS A 822 -8.77 46.98 13.59
C LYS A 822 -8.93 45.81 12.62
N PHE A 823 -7.86 45.40 11.94
CA PHE A 823 -7.87 44.26 11.02
C PHE A 823 -7.74 42.88 11.71
N GLY A 824 -7.61 42.83 13.04
CA GLY A 824 -7.44 41.58 13.77
C GLY A 824 -6.15 40.83 13.42
N ALA A 825 -5.15 41.55 12.88
CA ALA A 825 -3.89 40.97 12.45
C ALA A 825 -3.11 40.38 13.63
N LYS A 826 -2.92 39.05 13.64
CA LYS A 826 -2.07 38.37 14.62
C LYS A 826 -0.63 38.33 14.14
N LYS A 827 0.29 38.98 14.87
CA LYS A 827 1.72 38.90 14.62
C LYS A 827 2.22 37.47 14.88
N LYS A 828 3.05 36.93 13.96
CA LYS A 828 3.75 35.66 14.20
C LYS A 828 4.69 35.82 15.39
N VAL A 829 4.54 34.96 16.40
CA VAL A 829 5.34 35.00 17.63
C VAL A 829 6.77 34.59 17.31
N GLY A 830 7.75 35.37 17.79
CA GLY A 830 9.16 34.99 17.73
C GLY A 830 9.43 33.85 18.71
N LEU A 831 9.96 32.75 18.18
CA LEU A 831 10.35 31.56 18.93
C LEU A 831 11.80 31.23 18.58
N SER A 832 12.60 31.00 19.60
CA SER A 832 13.95 30.46 19.47
C SER A 832 14.04 29.15 20.21
N TRP A 833 14.84 28.20 19.70
CA TRP A 833 15.09 26.95 20.39
C TRP A 833 16.55 26.52 20.28
N THR A 834 16.96 25.68 21.23
CA THR A 834 18.30 25.14 21.34
C THR A 834 18.25 23.73 21.93
N VAL A 835 19.24 22.90 21.63
CA VAL A 835 19.35 21.54 22.17
C VAL A 835 20.54 21.49 23.11
N VAL A 836 20.31 21.10 24.36
CA VAL A 836 21.34 20.97 25.39
C VAL A 836 21.26 19.57 25.99
N PHE A 837 22.37 18.83 26.00
CA PHE A 837 22.44 17.43 26.44
C PHE A 837 21.37 16.52 25.82
N GLY A 838 21.07 16.73 24.53
CA GLY A 838 20.08 15.95 23.78
C GLY A 838 18.62 16.32 24.08
N GLN A 839 18.37 17.33 24.93
CA GLN A 839 17.03 17.83 25.22
C GLN A 839 16.79 19.18 24.56
N LEU A 840 15.58 19.37 24.03
CA LEU A 840 15.15 20.61 23.40
C LEU A 840 14.62 21.59 24.44
N TYR A 841 15.01 22.85 24.29
CA TYR A 841 14.47 23.97 25.04
C TYR A 841 13.97 25.06 24.08
N GLU A 842 12.71 25.45 24.25
CA GLU A 842 12.05 26.50 23.49
C GLU A 842 11.92 27.75 24.35
N PHE A 843 12.13 28.91 23.73
CA PHE A 843 12.07 30.22 24.38
C PHE A 843 11.22 31.18 23.54
N ARG A 844 10.27 31.84 24.21
CA ARG A 844 9.57 33.02 23.68
C ARG A 844 10.25 34.31 24.15
N ALA A 845 9.85 35.44 23.57
CA ALA A 845 10.27 36.73 24.11
C ALA A 845 9.70 36.91 25.53
N HIS A 846 10.57 37.22 26.49
CA HIS A 846 10.26 37.37 27.92
C HIS A 846 9.71 36.10 28.57
N ASP A 847 10.18 34.94 28.10
CA ASP A 847 9.69 33.64 28.59
C ASP A 847 10.18 33.32 30.00
N GLN A 848 9.23 33.05 30.89
CA GLN A 848 9.48 32.61 32.27
C GLN A 848 8.97 31.19 32.54
N SER A 849 8.48 30.48 31.52
CA SER A 849 7.92 29.13 31.66
C SER A 849 8.97 28.06 31.96
N HIS A 850 10.25 28.35 31.71
CA HIS A 850 11.34 27.43 32.01
C HIS A 850 11.49 27.20 33.53
N PRO A 851 11.65 25.95 34.01
CA PRO A 851 11.75 25.68 35.46
C PRO A 851 12.91 26.40 36.16
N ARG A 852 13.99 26.68 35.43
CA ARG A 852 15.17 27.43 35.89
C ARG A 852 15.23 28.84 35.29
N SER A 853 14.08 29.47 35.04
CA SER A 853 14.01 30.80 34.41
C SER A 853 14.78 31.86 35.21
N SER A 854 14.68 31.84 36.54
CA SER A 854 15.43 32.75 37.43
C SER A 854 16.94 32.73 37.15
N GLU A 855 17.54 31.56 37.00
CA GLU A 855 18.97 31.40 36.71
C GLU A 855 19.33 31.93 35.31
N ILE A 856 18.46 31.73 34.32
CA ILE A 856 18.65 32.23 32.95
C ILE A 856 18.67 33.77 32.94
N TYR A 857 17.75 34.40 33.67
CA TYR A 857 17.70 35.86 33.77
C TYR A 857 18.90 36.43 34.53
N VAL A 858 19.35 35.77 35.60
CA VAL A 858 20.59 36.16 36.30
C VAL A 858 21.80 36.07 35.37
N GLU A 859 21.90 35.03 34.54
CA GLU A 859 23.00 34.93 33.58
C GLU A 859 22.87 35.98 32.46
N MET A 860 21.66 36.29 31.98
CA MET A 860 21.46 37.38 31.03
C MET A 860 21.82 38.75 31.60
N GLU A 861 21.59 39.00 32.89
CA GLU A 861 22.03 40.24 33.53
C GLU A 861 23.56 40.37 33.56
N LYS A 862 24.30 39.27 33.79
CA LYS A 862 25.76 39.27 33.70
C LYS A 862 26.23 39.54 32.27
N ILE A 863 25.65 38.83 31.30
CA ILE A 863 25.93 39.03 29.87
C ILE A 863 25.64 40.49 29.46
N SER A 864 24.55 41.07 29.95
CA SER A 864 24.18 42.47 29.69
C SER A 864 25.24 43.45 30.20
N LYS A 865 25.76 43.24 31.41
CA LYS A 865 26.85 44.07 31.96
C LYS A 865 28.12 43.96 31.12
N GLU A 866 28.54 42.74 30.78
CA GLU A 866 29.70 42.49 29.93
C GLU A 866 29.56 43.14 28.55
N LEU A 867 28.36 43.09 27.95
CA LEU A 867 28.06 43.74 26.68
C LEU A 867 28.25 45.25 26.76
N ILE A 868 27.73 45.90 27.80
CA ILE A 868 27.84 47.35 27.99
C ILE A 868 29.31 47.76 28.20
N GLU A 869 30.07 47.01 29.01
CA GLU A 869 31.50 47.24 29.24
C GLU A 869 32.32 47.18 27.94
N HIS A 870 31.92 46.33 26.99
CA HIS A 870 32.56 46.19 25.69
C HIS A 870 31.92 47.06 24.59
N GLY A 871 31.17 48.10 24.98
CA GLY A 871 30.66 49.14 24.07
C GLY A 871 29.38 48.78 23.32
N HIS A 872 28.64 47.76 23.73
CA HIS A 872 27.33 47.49 23.15
C HIS A 872 26.32 48.58 23.50
N GLN A 873 25.71 49.17 22.46
CA GLN A 873 24.61 50.12 22.62
C GLN A 873 23.29 49.46 22.23
N TYR A 874 22.40 49.32 23.22
CA TYR A 874 21.07 48.79 23.03
C TYR A 874 20.23 49.73 22.14
N ASP A 875 19.67 49.17 21.07
CA ASP A 875 19.01 49.95 20.03
C ASP A 875 17.48 50.01 20.24
N SER A 876 16.99 51.16 20.70
CA SER A 876 15.58 51.40 21.01
C SER A 876 14.65 51.24 19.80
N SER A 877 15.17 51.30 18.57
CA SER A 877 14.37 51.11 17.35
C SER A 877 13.73 49.73 17.23
N TRP A 878 14.26 48.73 17.95
CA TRP A 878 13.72 47.36 17.98
C TRP A 878 12.60 47.17 18.99
N ILE A 879 12.28 48.20 19.77
CA ILE A 879 11.19 48.19 20.74
C ILE A 879 9.93 48.75 20.08
N THR A 880 8.95 47.86 19.86
CA THR A 880 7.73 48.23 19.14
C THR A 880 6.63 48.81 20.06
N ARG A 881 6.92 49.09 21.33
CA ARG A 881 5.97 49.66 22.29
C ARG A 881 6.64 50.71 23.20
N PRO A 882 5.87 51.62 23.81
CA PRO A 882 6.39 52.43 24.90
C PRO A 882 6.90 51.52 26.03
N LEU A 883 7.97 51.96 26.70
CA LEU A 883 8.47 51.32 27.91
C LEU A 883 7.55 51.66 29.07
N ASP A 884 7.29 50.68 29.93
CA ASP A 884 6.63 50.93 31.21
C ASP A 884 7.62 51.63 32.17
N HIS A 885 7.12 52.25 33.24
CA HIS A 885 7.94 53.11 34.12
C HIS A 885 9.18 52.40 34.71
N ASP A 886 9.11 51.08 34.88
CA ASP A 886 10.15 50.25 35.49
C ASP A 886 11.05 49.55 34.46
N GLU A 887 10.76 49.68 33.16
CA GLU A 887 11.51 48.98 32.11
C GLU A 887 12.60 49.85 31.49
N THR A 888 13.78 49.26 31.33
CA THR A 888 14.88 49.85 30.56
C THR A 888 14.93 49.25 29.15
N ILE A 889 15.53 49.97 28.20
CA ILE A 889 15.77 49.45 26.84
C ILE A 889 16.54 48.12 26.91
N ALA A 890 17.55 48.05 27.79
CA ALA A 890 18.37 46.86 28.00
C ALA A 890 17.54 45.69 28.57
N SER A 891 16.67 45.92 29.55
CA SER A 891 15.87 44.85 30.16
C SER A 891 14.90 44.22 29.15
N VAL A 892 14.27 45.03 28.28
CA VAL A 892 13.36 44.54 27.24
C VAL A 892 14.11 43.77 26.15
N LEU A 893 15.23 44.31 25.65
CA LEU A 893 16.00 43.67 24.58
C LEU A 893 16.78 42.44 25.05
N CYS A 894 17.10 42.31 26.34
CA CYS A 894 17.65 41.09 26.92
C CYS A 894 16.61 39.96 27.00
N GLY A 895 15.32 40.30 27.06
CA GLY A 895 14.22 39.36 27.01
C GLY A 895 13.97 38.71 25.64
N HIS A 896 14.74 39.04 24.60
CA HIS A 896 14.60 38.39 23.29
C HIS A 896 14.93 36.89 23.36
N SER A 897 14.12 36.07 22.68
CA SER A 897 14.19 34.61 22.78
C SER A 897 15.54 34.02 22.38
N GLU A 898 16.25 34.63 21.43
CA GLU A 898 17.62 34.20 21.05
C GLU A 898 18.61 34.36 22.21
N LYS A 899 18.54 35.49 22.93
CA LYS A 899 19.44 35.78 24.04
C LYS A 899 19.15 34.87 25.23
N LEU A 900 17.86 34.63 25.53
CA LEU A 900 17.44 33.66 26.55
C LEU A 900 17.95 32.24 26.22
N ALA A 901 17.86 31.82 24.95
CA ALA A 901 18.39 30.52 24.52
C ALA A 901 19.93 30.43 24.67
N ILE A 902 20.65 31.51 24.36
CA ILE A 902 22.12 31.59 24.55
C ILE A 902 22.47 31.55 26.04
N ALA A 903 21.79 32.33 26.88
CA ALA A 903 22.01 32.30 28.33
C ALA A 903 21.73 30.93 28.93
N TRP A 904 20.66 30.26 28.50
CA TRP A 904 20.40 28.89 28.95
C TRP A 904 21.55 27.93 28.62
N ASN A 905 22.17 28.05 27.45
CA ASN A 905 23.34 27.23 27.11
C ASN A 905 24.50 27.45 28.08
N PHE A 906 24.77 28.68 28.50
CA PHE A 906 25.81 28.97 29.50
C PHE A 906 25.41 28.52 30.92
N VAL A 907 24.14 28.64 31.31
CA VAL A 907 23.65 28.13 32.60
C VAL A 907 23.76 26.61 32.69
N ALA A 908 23.39 25.92 31.61
CA ALA A 908 23.40 24.46 31.55
C ALA A 908 24.82 23.89 31.33
N ASN A 909 25.65 24.58 30.54
CA ASN A 909 27.03 24.20 30.28
C ASN A 909 27.95 25.44 30.23
N PRO A 910 28.52 25.87 31.38
CA PRO A 910 29.33 27.08 31.46
C PRO A 910 30.57 27.10 30.57
N ASN A 911 31.13 25.92 30.26
CA ASN A 911 32.36 25.76 29.47
C ASN A 911 32.06 25.33 28.03
N THR A 912 30.86 25.62 27.52
CA THR A 912 30.52 25.26 26.14
C THR A 912 31.40 25.99 25.14
N SER A 913 32.00 25.26 24.20
CA SER A 913 32.83 25.83 23.13
C SER A 913 32.00 26.24 21.91
N ARG A 914 30.76 25.73 21.79
CA ARG A 914 29.87 25.98 20.65
C ARG A 914 28.40 25.97 21.08
N ILE A 915 27.64 26.97 20.63
CA ILE A 915 26.20 27.09 20.89
C ILE A 915 25.45 27.09 19.55
N GLN A 916 24.36 26.34 19.45
CA GLN A 916 23.43 26.39 18.33
C GLN A 916 22.05 26.87 18.77
N VAL A 917 21.55 27.89 18.07
CA VAL A 917 20.20 28.43 18.27
C VAL A 917 19.50 28.56 16.92
N THR A 918 18.26 28.09 16.84
CA THR A 918 17.42 28.29 15.66
C THR A 918 16.26 29.22 16.01
N LYS A 919 15.94 30.15 15.11
CA LYS A 919 14.86 31.13 15.22
C LYS A 919 13.89 30.99 14.06
N ASN A 920 12.59 31.02 14.34
CA ASN A 920 11.53 30.94 13.32
C ASN A 920 11.32 32.24 12.51
N LEU A 921 11.94 33.34 12.94
CA LEU A 921 11.91 34.66 12.32
C LEU A 921 13.35 35.09 12.05
N ARG A 922 13.51 36.16 11.27
CA ARG A 922 14.81 36.82 11.12
C ARG A 922 15.31 37.33 12.48
N VAL A 923 16.60 37.18 12.74
CA VAL A 923 17.25 37.77 13.92
C VAL A 923 17.18 39.30 13.79
N CYS A 924 17.04 40.05 14.89
CA CYS A 924 17.06 41.51 14.82
C CYS A 924 18.49 42.05 14.86
N GLY A 925 18.70 43.29 14.40
CA GLY A 925 20.04 43.90 14.35
C GLY A 925 20.70 44.06 15.73
N ASP A 926 19.91 44.28 16.78
CA ASP A 926 20.39 44.30 18.17
C ASP A 926 20.88 42.91 18.63
N CYS A 927 20.06 41.86 18.47
CA CYS A 927 20.46 40.48 18.80
C CYS A 927 21.69 40.03 18.00
N HIS A 928 21.78 40.39 16.72
CA HIS A 928 22.96 40.07 15.90
C HIS A 928 24.25 40.71 16.46
N ARG A 929 24.21 42.02 16.78
CA ARG A 929 25.35 42.74 17.38
C ARG A 929 25.71 42.19 18.76
N ALA A 930 24.71 41.93 19.60
CA ALA A 930 24.92 41.34 20.92
C ALA A 930 25.57 39.95 20.80
N THR A 931 25.06 39.07 19.94
CA THR A 931 25.59 37.71 19.78
C THR A 931 27.05 37.71 19.30
N LYS A 932 27.40 38.64 18.39
CA LYS A 932 28.77 38.86 17.93
C LYS A 932 29.72 39.20 19.07
N LEU A 933 29.31 40.08 19.98
CA LEU A 933 30.09 40.44 21.16
C LEU A 933 30.13 39.32 22.20
N ILE A 934 29.01 38.62 22.44
CA ILE A 934 28.98 37.46 23.35
C ILE A 934 29.96 36.39 22.90
N ALA A 935 30.00 36.07 21.60
CA ALA A 935 30.93 35.09 21.04
C ALA A 935 32.40 35.47 21.29
N ALA A 936 32.73 36.76 21.20
CA ALA A 936 34.07 37.28 21.47
C ALA A 936 34.41 37.32 22.97
N ILE A 937 33.51 37.81 23.81
CA ILE A 937 33.73 37.94 25.26
C ILE A 937 33.87 36.56 25.90
N ARG A 938 32.96 35.64 25.58
CA ARG A 938 32.88 34.31 26.18
C ARG A 938 33.71 33.25 25.44
N GLN A 939 34.47 33.64 24.41
CA GLN A 939 35.32 32.74 23.61
C GLN A 939 34.58 31.46 23.16
N CYS A 940 33.34 31.63 22.69
CA CYS A 940 32.46 30.56 22.26
C CYS A 940 31.98 30.82 20.83
N GLU A 941 32.06 29.83 19.95
CA GLU A 941 31.42 29.93 18.63
C GLU A 941 29.91 29.85 18.81
N ILE A 942 29.16 30.80 18.26
CA ILE A 942 27.69 30.79 18.32
C ILE A 942 27.16 30.71 16.90
N VAL A 943 26.35 29.71 16.62
CA VAL A 943 25.68 29.53 15.33
C VAL A 943 24.21 29.82 15.52
N VAL A 944 23.72 30.90 14.89
CA VAL A 944 22.30 31.26 14.93
C VAL A 944 21.71 31.08 13.54
N ARG A 945 20.80 30.11 13.40
CA ARG A 945 19.98 29.99 12.20
C ARG A 945 18.71 30.82 12.35
N ASP A 946 18.45 31.70 11.40
CA ASP A 946 17.21 32.44 11.31
C ASP A 946 16.34 31.96 10.14
N ALA A 947 15.23 32.65 9.87
CA ALA A 947 14.31 32.28 8.79
C ALA A 947 14.94 32.35 7.38
N ASN A 948 16.02 33.10 7.19
CA ASN A 948 16.62 33.41 5.89
C ASN A 948 18.01 32.80 5.72
N ARG A 949 18.84 32.76 6.77
CA ARG A 949 20.24 32.32 6.70
C ARG A 949 20.78 31.83 8.05
N ILE A 950 22.02 31.39 8.03
CA ILE A 950 22.80 30.96 9.18
C ILE A 950 23.92 31.97 9.43
N HIS A 951 23.97 32.46 10.66
CA HIS A 951 25.00 33.37 11.14
C HIS A 951 25.98 32.57 11.98
N HIS A 952 27.24 32.53 11.55
CA HIS A 952 28.35 31.98 12.33
C HIS A 952 29.06 33.13 13.02
N PHE A 953 28.89 33.24 14.33
CA PHE A 953 29.56 34.22 15.17
C PHE A 953 30.84 33.57 15.72
N TYR A 954 31.98 34.04 15.23
CA TYR A 954 33.29 33.53 15.56
C TYR A 954 33.84 34.21 16.82
N THR A 955 34.79 33.54 17.49
CA THR A 955 35.44 34.03 18.72
C THR A 955 36.27 35.31 18.53
N ASN A 956 36.58 35.68 17.29
CA ASN A 956 37.20 36.96 16.93
C ASN A 956 36.18 38.11 16.77
N GLY A 957 34.92 37.89 17.15
CA GLY A 957 33.85 38.88 17.05
C GLY A 957 33.47 39.22 15.62
N LYS A 958 33.62 38.29 14.66
CA LYS A 958 33.09 38.45 13.29
C LYS A 958 31.89 37.54 13.07
N CYS A 959 31.04 37.91 12.12
CA CYS A 959 29.93 37.07 11.65
C CYS A 959 30.18 36.63 10.21
N SER A 960 29.75 35.42 9.82
CA SER A 960 29.80 34.94 8.43
C SER A 960 29.10 35.84 7.42
N CYS A 961 28.18 36.71 7.85
CA CYS A 961 27.49 37.66 6.97
C CYS A 961 28.31 38.93 6.66
N ASN A 962 29.50 39.11 7.26
CA ASN A 962 30.33 40.33 7.11
C ASN A 962 29.57 41.64 7.40
N ASP A 963 28.61 41.60 8.33
CA ASP A 963 27.70 42.70 8.66
C ASP A 963 26.85 43.21 7.46
N TYR A 964 26.79 42.44 6.37
CA TYR A 964 25.84 42.62 5.29
C TYR A 964 24.47 42.11 5.74
N PHE A 965 23.85 42.88 6.64
CA PHE A 965 22.67 42.48 7.39
C PHE A 965 21.39 42.61 6.56
#